data_AF-A0A0G0RN09-F1
#
_entry.id   AF-A0A0G0RN09-F1
#
_cell.length_a   1.000
_cell.length_b   1.000
_cell.length_c   1.000
_cell.angle_alpha   90.00
_cell.angle_beta   90.00
_cell.angle_gamma   90.00
#
_symmetry.space_group_name_H-M   'P 1'
#
loop_
_entity.id
_entity.type
_entity.pdbx_description
1 polymer ?
#
loop_
_entity_poly.entity_id
_entity_poly.type
_entity_poly.pdbx_seq_one_letter_code
_entity_poly.pdbx_strand_id
1 'polypeptide(L)'
;MSYFTKSKTAKIVAGVVGFTMALSLFVGIGATSANAQGVSLSQLVELFISLGIISSDKAAQARAAVSGYTTTSSFTLDLKVGSRGTEVTNLQKSLNTDSRTQVASSGAGSPGNESSYFGALTKSAVMKYQIIKGISATGMVDAATRASLNAVSASSASSVSSVASSAASSVASSVSTVGGTEGLITTKLSATPADNANVRTSTNYSAYGIEVKAIGSDMTVDRADLQVAVTVSGTAQNPSSFITGISAYDGDTLLVSKSLSSSDFNKDSSDLYHIIISGMNFKVSKDATKTLTFKVNTASISSSDTARVMTIRGYTGNSQNIRAYDTLGLQSYTDMSAAANVRTHTFNSAGASTLTTSANVASTPKSNNSKVSSTDGVQNLTMQAIDFKATTGNATITTVKVTVRATTTTGMPSTLELLDGSTVLGSQTVSDTSSDASEKITFSGLTVAVAKDATKTLTVRATFPTTVSGQAASTSIAATAADVVYEKPDGSTGNAGPSSVIAGNDQYMYSAVPKWSLVSASANGTAGVVGVASSSVTATIVLKAKADGGSMTKPTAGNFTFVFASTTAANGAYTAANSISVTPTIQTSPTDSSVGDAGEYTVTLTGVIYSNNSSLGSSQALFGAIANIDSVVGDVTITNQTWGIDTFYTSPVQLTKGTF
;
A
#
# COMPACT_ATOMS: atom_id res chain seq x y z
N MET A 1 -26.96 4.30 -84.37
CA MET A 1 -25.71 3.66 -84.80
C MET A 1 -24.74 4.76 -85.24
N SER A 2 -23.53 4.77 -84.68
CA SER A 2 -22.31 5.49 -85.13
C SER A 2 -22.11 7.02 -85.01
N TYR A 3 -21.24 7.37 -84.04
CA TYR A 3 -20.02 8.21 -84.07
C TYR A 3 -19.93 9.65 -84.65
N PHE A 4 -19.49 10.56 -83.75
CA PHE A 4 -18.46 11.64 -83.82
C PHE A 4 -17.99 12.17 -85.20
N THR A 5 -17.66 13.46 -85.42
CA THR A 5 -16.54 14.17 -84.76
C THR A 5 -16.58 15.71 -84.95
N LYS A 6 -16.01 16.42 -83.94
CA LYS A 6 -15.76 17.86 -83.74
C LYS A 6 -14.71 18.49 -84.69
N SER A 7 -14.63 19.84 -84.72
CA SER A 7 -13.45 20.68 -84.35
C SER A 7 -13.66 22.15 -84.81
N LYS A 8 -13.88 23.16 -83.91
CA LYS A 8 -12.90 24.06 -83.22
C LYS A 8 -12.18 25.05 -84.19
N THR A 9 -11.88 26.33 -83.94
CA THR A 9 -11.74 27.22 -82.75
C THR A 9 -11.33 28.62 -83.32
N ALA A 10 -11.98 29.75 -82.97
CA ALA A 10 -11.63 30.81 -81.97
C ALA A 10 -10.38 31.69 -82.28
N LYS A 11 -10.20 32.97 -81.89
CA LYS A 11 -10.59 33.79 -80.71
C LYS A 11 -10.43 35.32 -80.99
N ILE A 12 -11.14 36.19 -80.26
CA ILE A 12 -10.80 37.62 -80.00
C ILE A 12 -11.10 37.98 -78.52
N VAL A 13 -10.46 39.08 -78.08
CA VAL A 13 -10.23 39.74 -76.79
C VAL A 13 -11.41 40.58 -76.21
N ALA A 14 -11.44 40.67 -74.87
CA ALA A 14 -11.96 41.71 -73.92
C ALA A 14 -13.48 41.90 -73.64
N GLY A 15 -13.81 42.05 -72.34
CA GLY A 15 -15.09 42.57 -71.84
C GLY A 15 -15.34 42.37 -70.34
N VAL A 16 -14.87 43.31 -69.50
CA VAL A 16 -15.32 43.59 -68.12
C VAL A 16 -16.70 44.26 -68.18
N VAL A 17 -17.50 44.16 -67.11
CA VAL A 17 -18.87 44.73 -66.85
C VAL A 17 -19.97 43.67 -66.95
N GLY A 18 -20.48 43.20 -65.79
CA GLY A 18 -21.70 42.39 -65.81
C GLY A 18 -22.07 41.55 -64.58
N PHE A 19 -21.36 41.60 -63.45
CA PHE A 19 -21.77 40.78 -62.29
C PHE A 19 -21.70 41.49 -60.94
N THR A 20 -22.07 42.76 -60.92
CA THR A 20 -22.38 43.54 -59.70
C THR A 20 -23.87 43.47 -59.31
N MET A 21 -24.67 42.53 -59.84
CA MET A 21 -26.14 42.61 -59.74
C MET A 21 -26.89 41.30 -59.38
N ALA A 22 -26.30 40.39 -58.59
CA ALA A 22 -27.00 39.15 -58.19
C ALA A 22 -26.87 38.75 -56.71
N LEU A 23 -26.46 39.65 -55.81
CA LEU A 23 -26.32 39.32 -54.37
C LEU A 23 -27.22 40.13 -53.43
N SER A 24 -28.30 40.75 -53.94
CA SER A 24 -29.23 41.55 -53.13
C SER A 24 -30.65 40.96 -53.00
N LEU A 25 -30.86 39.68 -53.30
CA LEU A 25 -32.12 38.99 -53.02
C LEU A 25 -31.81 37.80 -52.11
N PHE A 26 -32.21 37.93 -50.85
CA PHE A 26 -32.56 36.90 -49.84
C PHE A 26 -32.19 37.41 -48.43
N VAL A 27 -32.89 38.48 -48.02
CA VAL A 27 -33.22 38.71 -46.62
C VAL A 27 -34.60 38.10 -46.40
N GLY A 28 -34.72 37.17 -45.45
CA GLY A 28 -35.99 36.86 -44.80
C GLY A 28 -36.33 35.39 -44.58
N ILE A 29 -36.70 35.12 -43.32
CA ILE A 29 -37.48 33.99 -42.77
C ILE A 29 -36.65 32.86 -42.15
N GLY A 30 -36.96 32.58 -40.88
CA GLY A 30 -36.23 31.70 -39.99
C GLY A 30 -36.48 30.20 -40.18
N ALA A 31 -35.85 29.46 -39.26
CA ALA A 31 -35.78 28.00 -39.09
C ALA A 31 -34.59 27.29 -39.77
N THR A 32 -33.67 26.85 -38.90
CA THR A 32 -32.83 25.64 -38.94
C THR A 32 -31.95 25.30 -40.15
N SER A 33 -30.67 25.04 -39.83
CA SER A 33 -29.65 24.23 -40.53
C SER A 33 -29.17 24.67 -41.92
N ALA A 34 -27.93 25.17 -41.99
CA ALA A 34 -26.88 24.65 -42.89
C ALA A 34 -25.55 25.36 -42.60
N ASN A 35 -24.49 24.60 -42.34
CA ASN A 35 -23.12 25.09 -42.45
C ASN A 35 -22.86 25.48 -43.91
N ALA A 36 -22.94 26.77 -44.24
CA ALA A 36 -22.44 27.28 -45.51
C ALA A 36 -20.90 27.22 -45.44
N GLN A 37 -20.31 26.14 -45.96
CA GLN A 37 -18.88 26.08 -46.19
C GLN A 37 -18.51 27.18 -47.20
N GLY A 38 -17.70 28.14 -46.76
CA GLY A 38 -17.16 29.17 -47.65
C GLY A 38 -16.31 28.51 -48.73
N VAL A 39 -16.75 28.61 -49.99
CA VAL A 39 -16.04 28.04 -51.14
C VAL A 39 -14.93 29.01 -51.54
N SER A 40 -13.67 28.53 -51.52
CA SER A 40 -12.50 29.32 -51.94
C SER A 40 -12.50 29.58 -53.45
N LEU A 41 -11.80 30.64 -53.88
CA LEU A 41 -11.75 31.04 -55.29
C LEU A 41 -11.15 29.93 -56.20
N SER A 42 -10.24 29.12 -55.65
CA SER A 42 -9.70 27.94 -56.32
C SER A 42 -10.75 26.82 -56.46
N GLN A 43 -11.56 26.58 -55.43
CA GLN A 43 -12.67 25.62 -55.48
C GLN A 43 -13.75 26.06 -56.49
N LEU A 44 -13.99 27.36 -56.63
CA LEU A 44 -14.92 27.89 -57.63
C LEU A 44 -14.40 27.70 -59.07
N VAL A 45 -13.10 27.87 -59.29
CA VAL A 45 -12.49 27.62 -60.61
C VAL A 45 -12.50 26.13 -60.97
N GLU A 46 -12.26 25.24 -60.01
CA GLU A 46 -12.41 23.80 -60.22
C GLU A 46 -13.86 23.41 -60.54
N LEU A 47 -14.84 24.05 -59.88
CA LEU A 47 -16.25 23.84 -60.17
C LEU A 47 -16.63 24.31 -61.58
N PHE A 48 -16.09 25.44 -62.04
CA PHE A 48 -16.34 25.93 -63.40
C PHE A 48 -15.64 25.09 -64.48
N ILE A 49 -14.51 24.45 -64.16
CA ILE A 49 -13.88 23.46 -65.05
C ILE A 49 -14.74 22.19 -65.11
N SER A 50 -15.26 21.71 -63.97
CA SER A 50 -16.06 20.48 -63.93
C SER A 50 -17.44 20.63 -64.59
N LEU A 51 -18.04 21.81 -64.50
CA LEU A 51 -19.29 22.17 -65.19
C LEU A 51 -19.10 22.48 -66.69
N GLY A 52 -17.86 22.43 -67.20
CA GLY A 52 -17.55 22.67 -68.61
C GLY A 52 -17.65 24.14 -69.05
N ILE A 53 -17.85 25.05 -68.09
CA ILE A 53 -17.88 26.51 -68.31
C ILE A 53 -16.48 27.00 -68.71
N ILE A 54 -15.45 26.46 -68.05
CA ILE A 54 -14.05 26.61 -68.47
C ILE A 54 -13.65 25.36 -69.25
N SER A 55 -13.34 25.52 -70.54
CA SER A 55 -12.93 24.41 -71.38
C SER A 55 -11.59 23.81 -70.90
N SER A 56 -11.42 22.50 -71.03
CA SER A 56 -10.26 21.77 -70.46
C SER A 56 -8.91 22.26 -70.99
N ASP A 57 -8.86 22.83 -72.20
CA ASP A 57 -7.68 23.46 -72.80
C ASP A 57 -7.34 24.85 -72.21
N LYS A 58 -8.27 25.44 -71.46
CA LYS A 58 -8.10 26.70 -70.72
C LYS A 58 -8.02 26.49 -69.22
N ALA A 59 -8.31 25.28 -68.73
CA ALA A 59 -8.26 24.94 -67.32
C ALA A 59 -6.89 25.19 -66.67
N ALA A 60 -5.79 24.88 -67.36
CA ALA A 60 -4.44 25.17 -66.84
C ALA A 60 -4.17 26.68 -66.73
N GLN A 61 -4.68 27.48 -67.67
CA GLN A 61 -4.52 28.94 -67.68
C GLN A 61 -5.43 29.61 -66.64
N ALA A 62 -6.63 29.07 -66.42
CA ALA A 62 -7.52 29.52 -65.35
C ALA A 62 -6.96 29.20 -63.95
N ARG A 63 -6.41 27.99 -63.76
CA ARG A 63 -5.70 27.61 -62.53
C ARG A 63 -4.46 28.49 -62.30
N ALA A 64 -3.70 28.77 -63.36
CA ALA A 64 -2.54 29.66 -63.30
C ALA A 64 -2.94 31.13 -63.02
N ALA A 65 -4.05 31.61 -63.59
CA ALA A 65 -4.55 32.96 -63.33
C ALA A 65 -5.04 33.14 -61.88
N VAL A 66 -5.60 32.08 -61.27
CA VAL A 66 -5.92 32.06 -59.82
C VAL A 66 -4.65 31.98 -58.97
N SER A 67 -3.64 31.23 -59.39
CA SER A 67 -2.31 31.24 -58.73
C SER A 67 -1.60 32.60 -58.84
N GLY A 68 -1.82 33.33 -59.93
CA GLY A 68 -1.21 34.64 -60.22
C GLY A 68 -1.86 35.83 -59.50
N TYR A 69 -2.98 35.62 -58.80
CA TYR A 69 -3.57 36.61 -57.88
C TYR A 69 -3.01 36.51 -56.46
N THR A 70 -1.88 35.84 -56.28
CA THR A 70 -1.07 35.94 -55.06
C THR A 70 -0.27 37.23 -55.13
N THR A 71 -0.77 38.30 -54.50
CA THR A 71 0.02 39.50 -54.23
C THR A 71 1.20 39.11 -53.36
N THR A 72 2.37 38.87 -53.98
CA THR A 72 3.65 38.63 -53.32
C THR A 72 3.99 39.87 -52.48
N SER A 73 3.54 39.84 -51.23
CA SER A 73 3.68 40.93 -50.29
C SER A 73 5.03 40.77 -49.60
N SER A 74 6.10 41.27 -50.22
CA SER A 74 7.38 41.40 -49.53
C SER A 74 7.27 42.53 -48.51
N PHE A 75 7.32 42.19 -47.22
CA PHE A 75 7.37 43.18 -46.14
C PHE A 75 8.79 43.72 -46.04
N THR A 76 8.95 45.05 -46.17
CA THR A 76 10.26 45.71 -46.12
C THR A 76 10.43 46.62 -44.91
N LEU A 77 9.33 47.07 -44.30
CA LEU A 77 9.34 48.04 -43.19
C LEU A 77 9.01 47.39 -41.84
N ASP A 78 9.58 47.94 -40.76
CA ASP A 78 9.12 47.65 -39.39
C ASP A 78 7.74 48.28 -39.16
N LEU A 79 6.71 47.46 -38.93
CA LEU A 79 5.34 47.94 -38.69
C LEU A 79 4.98 47.83 -37.21
N LYS A 80 4.40 48.89 -36.63
CA LYS A 80 3.95 48.95 -35.23
C LYS A 80 2.63 49.70 -35.11
N VAL A 81 2.05 49.74 -33.91
CA VAL A 81 0.83 50.52 -33.66
C VAL A 81 1.03 51.97 -34.10
N GLY A 82 0.12 52.46 -34.93
CA GLY A 82 0.20 53.78 -35.57
C GLY A 82 0.69 53.77 -37.01
N SER A 83 1.34 52.69 -37.48
CA SER A 83 1.79 52.55 -38.88
C SER A 83 0.60 52.57 -39.85
N ARG A 84 0.81 53.17 -41.04
CA ARG A 84 -0.20 53.26 -42.11
C ARG A 84 0.37 52.90 -43.46
N GLY A 85 -0.48 52.40 -44.35
CA GLY A 85 -0.16 52.19 -45.77
C GLY A 85 -0.34 50.74 -46.22
N THR A 86 0.08 50.47 -47.45
CA THR A 86 -0.19 49.23 -48.18
C THR A 86 0.40 47.99 -47.50
N GLU A 87 1.58 48.08 -46.87
CA GLU A 87 2.16 46.94 -46.14
C GLU A 87 1.32 46.54 -44.92
N VAL A 88 0.63 47.48 -44.26
CA VAL A 88 -0.30 47.15 -43.16
C VAL A 88 -1.53 46.43 -43.69
N THR A 89 -2.07 46.87 -44.82
CA THR A 89 -3.21 46.19 -45.47
C THR A 89 -2.82 44.77 -45.89
N ASN A 90 -1.63 44.58 -46.45
CA ASN A 90 -1.13 43.26 -46.83
C ASN A 90 -0.83 42.36 -45.61
N LEU A 91 -0.34 42.94 -44.52
CA LEU A 91 -0.17 42.25 -43.24
C LEU A 91 -1.52 41.75 -42.73
N GLN A 92 -2.55 42.62 -42.72
CA GLN A 92 -3.88 42.24 -42.27
C GLN A 92 -4.47 41.13 -43.15
N LYS A 93 -4.27 41.17 -44.48
CA LYS A 93 -4.64 40.07 -45.37
C LYS A 93 -3.95 38.76 -44.99
N SER A 94 -2.63 38.79 -44.76
CA SER A 94 -1.86 37.61 -44.37
C SER A 94 -2.23 37.08 -42.99
N LEU A 95 -2.65 37.92 -42.06
CA LEU A 95 -3.10 37.51 -40.74
C LEU A 95 -4.53 36.95 -40.78
N ASN A 96 -5.37 37.47 -41.67
CA ASN A 96 -6.74 37.03 -41.87
C ASN A 96 -6.87 35.70 -42.64
N THR A 97 -5.79 35.14 -43.19
CA THR A 97 -5.82 33.80 -43.81
C THR A 97 -5.93 32.66 -42.79
N ASP A 98 -5.50 32.87 -41.56
CA ASP A 98 -5.61 31.89 -40.46
C ASP A 98 -6.58 32.44 -39.41
N SER A 99 -7.61 31.65 -39.08
CA SER A 99 -8.66 32.03 -38.12
C SER A 99 -8.09 32.33 -36.71
N ARG A 100 -6.91 31.80 -36.38
CA ARG A 100 -6.24 32.04 -35.09
C ARG A 100 -5.53 33.40 -35.04
N THR A 101 -5.13 33.93 -36.20
CA THR A 101 -4.46 35.23 -36.33
C THR A 101 -5.37 36.31 -36.90
N GLN A 102 -6.65 36.01 -37.13
CA GLN A 102 -7.61 36.95 -37.66
C GLN A 102 -7.70 38.23 -36.82
N VAL A 103 -7.64 39.37 -37.50
CA VAL A 103 -7.58 40.70 -36.87
C VAL A 103 -8.94 41.09 -36.28
N ALA A 104 -10.02 40.85 -37.02
CA ALA A 104 -11.39 41.09 -36.57
C ALA A 104 -12.39 40.19 -37.30
N SER A 105 -13.50 39.83 -36.64
CA SER A 105 -14.58 39.04 -37.23
C SER A 105 -15.49 39.84 -38.16
N SER A 106 -15.65 41.15 -37.93
CA SER A 106 -16.38 42.09 -38.78
C SER A 106 -15.83 43.52 -38.62
N GLY A 107 -16.11 44.41 -39.57
CA GLY A 107 -15.64 45.80 -39.54
C GLY A 107 -14.19 45.99 -40.02
N ALA A 108 -13.58 47.13 -39.68
CA ALA A 108 -12.26 47.50 -40.18
C ALA A 108 -11.18 46.49 -39.75
N GLY A 109 -10.47 45.91 -40.71
CA GLY A 109 -9.46 44.88 -40.49
C GLY A 109 -9.98 43.45 -40.59
N SER A 110 -11.28 43.21 -40.82
CA SER A 110 -11.80 41.86 -41.06
C SER A 110 -11.42 41.35 -42.46
N PRO A 111 -11.51 40.03 -42.73
CA PRO A 111 -11.29 39.49 -44.07
C PRO A 111 -12.17 40.21 -45.11
N GLY A 112 -11.57 40.74 -46.18
CA GLY A 112 -12.27 41.50 -47.24
C GLY A 112 -12.58 42.97 -46.91
N ASN A 113 -12.31 43.42 -45.68
CA ASN A 113 -12.43 44.81 -45.23
C ASN A 113 -11.13 45.28 -44.56
N GLU A 114 -9.97 44.92 -45.11
CA GLU A 114 -8.69 45.28 -44.51
C GLU A 114 -8.48 46.81 -44.49
N SER A 115 -7.96 47.30 -43.37
CA SER A 115 -7.64 48.71 -43.18
C SER A 115 -6.19 49.01 -43.57
N SER A 116 -5.89 50.28 -43.83
CA SER A 116 -4.52 50.74 -44.01
C SER A 116 -3.89 51.24 -42.70
N TYR A 117 -4.44 50.89 -41.53
CA TYR A 117 -3.99 51.37 -40.22
C TYR A 117 -3.67 50.22 -39.26
N PHE A 118 -2.51 50.29 -38.60
CA PHE A 118 -2.08 49.31 -37.62
C PHE A 118 -2.59 49.72 -36.25
N GLY A 119 -3.73 49.15 -35.85
CA GLY A 119 -4.36 49.40 -34.55
C GLY A 119 -4.06 48.32 -33.50
N ALA A 120 -4.71 48.42 -32.33
CA ALA A 120 -4.57 47.46 -31.23
C ALA A 120 -4.96 46.02 -31.64
N LEU A 121 -5.97 45.88 -32.51
CA LEU A 121 -6.40 44.58 -33.03
C LEU A 121 -5.34 43.94 -33.93
N THR A 122 -4.71 44.72 -34.81
CA THR A 122 -3.59 44.25 -35.64
C THR A 122 -2.38 43.89 -34.78
N LYS A 123 -2.10 44.65 -33.71
CA LYS A 123 -1.05 44.29 -32.73
C LYS A 123 -1.31 42.92 -32.10
N SER A 124 -2.54 42.70 -31.63
CA SER A 124 -2.95 41.42 -31.03
C SER A 124 -2.82 40.26 -32.02
N ALA A 125 -3.26 40.47 -33.26
CA ALA A 125 -3.11 39.50 -34.34
C ALA A 125 -1.65 39.19 -34.69
N VAL A 126 -0.77 40.21 -34.72
CA VAL A 126 0.68 40.03 -34.92
C VAL A 126 1.32 39.27 -33.76
N MET A 127 0.97 39.57 -32.51
CA MET A 127 1.46 38.81 -31.36
C MET A 127 1.04 37.33 -31.46
N LYS A 128 -0.22 37.07 -31.83
CA LYS A 128 -0.69 35.69 -32.06
C LYS A 128 0.09 35.02 -33.19
N TYR A 129 0.35 35.72 -34.29
CA TYR A 129 1.15 35.21 -35.40
C TYR A 129 2.59 34.91 -34.98
N GLN A 130 3.24 35.81 -34.24
CA GLN A 130 4.58 35.62 -33.71
C GLN A 130 4.65 34.43 -32.77
N ILE A 131 3.70 34.31 -31.83
CA ILE A 131 3.56 33.14 -30.95
C ILE A 131 3.41 31.85 -31.77
N ILE A 132 2.55 31.85 -32.79
CA ILE A 132 2.34 30.69 -33.67
C ILE A 132 3.60 30.32 -34.46
N LYS A 133 4.42 31.31 -34.84
CA LYS A 133 5.66 31.13 -35.60
C LYS A 133 6.90 30.95 -34.73
N GLY A 134 6.77 30.95 -33.40
CA GLY A 134 7.90 30.83 -32.48
C GLY A 134 8.84 32.04 -32.51
N ILE A 135 8.32 33.21 -32.85
CA ILE A 135 9.02 34.50 -32.84
C ILE A 135 8.57 35.26 -31.60
N SER A 136 9.46 36.07 -31.00
CA SER A 136 9.11 36.90 -29.85
C SER A 136 7.86 37.73 -30.13
N ALA A 137 6.87 37.65 -29.25
CA ALA A 137 5.54 38.26 -29.41
C ALA A 137 5.55 39.77 -29.11
N THR A 138 6.42 40.51 -29.78
CA THR A 138 6.59 41.96 -29.59
C THR A 138 5.37 42.76 -30.02
N GLY A 139 4.51 42.17 -30.85
CA GLY A 139 3.36 42.83 -31.48
C GLY A 139 3.74 43.86 -32.52
N MET A 140 5.02 43.90 -32.91
CA MET A 140 5.55 44.70 -34.01
C MET A 140 6.11 43.77 -35.07
N VAL A 141 5.99 44.14 -36.34
CA VAL A 141 6.58 43.37 -37.45
C VAL A 141 8.05 43.74 -37.56
N ASP A 142 8.86 43.22 -36.64
CA ASP A 142 10.32 43.39 -36.61
C ASP A 142 11.03 42.54 -37.69
N ALA A 143 12.37 42.64 -37.77
CA ALA A 143 13.17 41.93 -38.78
C ALA A 143 12.93 40.41 -38.79
N ALA A 144 12.76 39.79 -37.62
CA ALA A 144 12.47 38.36 -37.52
C ALA A 144 11.05 38.03 -38.03
N THR A 145 10.08 38.87 -37.70
CA THR A 145 8.69 38.72 -38.17
C THR A 145 8.58 38.93 -39.69
N ARG A 146 9.31 39.91 -40.25
CA ARG A 146 9.41 40.09 -41.72
C ARG A 146 10.04 38.90 -42.40
N ALA A 147 11.13 38.35 -41.86
CA ALA A 147 11.78 37.18 -42.42
C ALA A 147 10.80 36.00 -42.49
N SER A 148 10.01 35.76 -41.44
CA SER A 148 8.98 34.71 -41.44
C SER A 148 7.84 34.98 -42.42
N LEU A 149 7.32 36.21 -42.47
CA LEU A 149 6.25 36.57 -43.41
C LEU A 149 6.71 36.45 -44.88
N ASN A 150 7.95 36.82 -45.17
CA ASN A 150 8.54 36.72 -46.50
C ASN A 150 8.94 35.27 -46.86
N ALA A 151 9.32 34.44 -45.88
CA ALA A 151 9.69 33.02 -46.10
C ALA A 151 8.52 32.15 -46.55
N VAL A 152 7.29 32.49 -46.14
CA VAL A 152 6.07 31.83 -46.63
C VAL A 152 5.88 32.04 -48.15
N SER A 153 6.52 33.05 -48.73
CA SER A 153 6.54 33.29 -50.18
C SER A 153 7.73 32.64 -50.92
N ALA A 154 8.74 32.12 -50.20
CA ALA A 154 9.98 31.58 -50.78
C ALA A 154 10.08 30.04 -50.76
N SER A 155 9.17 29.33 -50.10
CA SER A 155 9.23 27.86 -49.92
C SER A 155 8.77 27.03 -51.13
N SER A 156 8.78 27.61 -52.33
CA SER A 156 8.53 26.92 -53.61
C SER A 156 9.77 26.93 -54.50
N ALA A 157 10.95 26.59 -53.97
CA ALA A 157 12.11 26.25 -54.80
C ALA A 157 13.14 25.39 -54.04
N SER A 158 13.37 24.19 -54.59
CA SER A 158 14.64 23.44 -54.55
C SER A 158 14.90 22.46 -53.39
N SER A 159 14.65 21.19 -53.72
CA SER A 159 15.38 19.99 -53.29
C SER A 159 16.77 19.91 -53.94
N VAL A 160 17.80 19.38 -53.24
CA VAL A 160 18.78 18.36 -53.70
C VAL A 160 19.84 18.01 -52.63
N SER A 161 19.99 16.69 -52.41
CA SER A 161 21.18 15.86 -52.17
C SER A 161 22.53 16.43 -51.68
N SER A 162 23.13 15.80 -50.65
CA SER A 162 24.35 14.94 -50.74
C SER A 162 25.18 14.88 -49.43
N VAL A 163 26.22 14.06 -49.43
CA VAL A 163 26.79 13.17 -48.40
C VAL A 163 28.17 13.60 -47.84
N ALA A 164 28.63 12.87 -46.79
CA ALA A 164 30.02 12.73 -46.24
C ALA A 164 30.51 13.83 -45.27
N SER A 165 31.46 13.65 -44.34
CA SER A 165 32.07 12.55 -43.54
C SER A 165 33.00 13.23 -42.51
N SER A 166 33.24 12.58 -41.36
CA SER A 166 34.27 12.76 -40.30
C SER A 166 35.34 13.88 -40.35
N ALA A 167 35.61 14.53 -39.20
CA ALA A 167 36.96 14.73 -38.62
C ALA A 167 36.89 15.30 -37.18
N ALA A 168 37.89 14.97 -36.36
CA ALA A 168 37.93 15.13 -34.91
C ALA A 168 38.55 16.46 -34.41
N SER A 169 38.03 16.92 -33.26
CA SER A 169 38.67 17.52 -32.07
C SER A 169 39.70 18.67 -32.22
N SER A 170 39.35 19.87 -31.70
CA SER A 170 40.24 20.69 -30.85
C SER A 170 39.51 21.85 -30.14
N VAL A 171 39.52 21.77 -28.81
CA VAL A 171 39.51 22.79 -27.73
C VAL A 171 39.37 24.29 -28.09
N ALA A 172 38.33 24.96 -27.54
CA ALA A 172 38.40 26.13 -26.63
C ALA A 172 37.25 27.15 -26.82
N SER A 173 36.38 27.20 -25.79
CA SER A 173 35.70 28.39 -25.25
C SER A 173 34.65 29.18 -26.07
N SER A 174 33.50 29.28 -25.40
CA SER A 174 32.43 30.29 -25.50
C SER A 174 31.28 30.05 -26.48
N VAL A 175 30.07 30.27 -25.94
CA VAL A 175 28.73 30.13 -26.53
C VAL A 175 28.15 28.71 -26.51
N SER A 176 27.55 28.36 -25.36
CA SER A 176 26.52 27.33 -25.30
C SER A 176 25.36 27.77 -26.20
N THR A 177 25.21 27.14 -27.36
CA THR A 177 23.94 27.07 -28.07
C THR A 177 22.94 26.39 -27.14
N VAL A 178 22.11 27.20 -26.51
CA VAL A 178 21.00 26.77 -25.65
C VAL A 178 20.03 25.96 -26.50
N GLY A 179 20.23 24.64 -26.53
CA GLY A 179 19.36 23.67 -27.17
C GLY A 179 18.17 23.29 -26.29
N GLY A 180 17.47 24.26 -25.71
CA GLY A 180 16.21 24.01 -25.00
C GLY A 180 15.04 24.57 -25.81
N THR A 181 13.97 23.78 -25.90
CA THR A 181 12.68 24.23 -26.40
C THR A 181 11.93 24.88 -25.24
N GLU A 182 11.20 25.98 -25.45
CA GLU A 182 10.34 26.56 -24.41
C GLU A 182 9.22 25.57 -24.04
N GLY A 183 8.90 25.49 -22.74
CA GLY A 183 7.86 24.60 -22.23
C GLY A 183 6.80 25.30 -21.40
N LEU A 184 5.62 24.68 -21.33
CA LEU A 184 4.53 25.11 -20.44
C LEU A 184 3.93 23.91 -19.70
N ILE A 185 3.29 24.19 -18.56
CA ILE A 185 2.51 23.20 -17.82
C ILE A 185 1.01 23.46 -17.92
N THR A 186 0.24 22.39 -17.83
CA THR A 186 -1.20 22.46 -17.50
C THR A 186 -1.46 21.64 -16.25
N THR A 187 -2.43 22.06 -15.44
CA THR A 187 -2.79 21.36 -14.21
C THR A 187 -4.28 21.10 -14.12
N LYS A 188 -4.64 19.98 -13.52
CA LYS A 188 -6.01 19.71 -13.07
C LYS A 188 -5.97 18.90 -11.78
N LEU A 189 -7.09 18.88 -11.06
CA LEU A 189 -7.22 18.06 -9.87
C LEU A 189 -7.08 16.57 -10.22
N SER A 190 -6.20 15.87 -9.51
CA SER A 190 -6.06 14.41 -9.63
C SER A 190 -7.27 13.71 -9.03
N ALA A 191 -7.69 12.60 -9.64
CA ALA A 191 -8.74 11.74 -9.07
C ALA A 191 -8.33 11.13 -7.71
N THR A 192 -7.03 11.02 -7.43
CA THR A 192 -6.49 10.51 -6.16
C THR A 192 -5.53 11.52 -5.50
N PRO A 193 -5.60 11.73 -4.19
CA PRO A 193 -6.63 11.23 -3.26
C PRO A 193 -8.01 11.87 -3.53
N ALA A 194 -9.08 11.11 -3.31
CA ALA A 194 -10.46 11.59 -3.37
C ALA A 194 -10.93 12.07 -1.98
N ASP A 195 -12.07 12.75 -1.92
CA ASP A 195 -12.67 13.17 -0.65
C ASP A 195 -12.87 11.99 0.30
N ASN A 196 -12.66 12.22 1.60
CA ASN A 196 -12.74 11.15 2.60
C ASN A 196 -13.42 11.66 3.87
N ALA A 197 -14.62 11.18 4.15
CA ALA A 197 -15.39 11.55 5.34
C ALA A 197 -14.94 10.84 6.63
N ASN A 198 -13.92 9.98 6.58
CA ASN A 198 -13.53 9.13 7.69
C ASN A 198 -12.01 8.90 7.77
N VAL A 199 -11.24 9.98 7.78
CA VAL A 199 -9.80 9.93 8.03
C VAL A 199 -9.55 9.65 9.50
N ARG A 200 -8.72 8.65 9.80
CA ARG A 200 -8.38 8.21 11.16
C ARG A 200 -6.86 8.01 11.36
N THR A 201 -6.05 8.63 10.52
CA THR A 201 -4.60 8.72 10.67
C THR A 201 -4.22 10.18 10.89
N SER A 202 -3.17 10.43 11.67
CA SER A 202 -2.60 11.75 11.93
C SER A 202 -1.29 11.99 11.17
N THR A 203 -0.74 10.98 10.50
CA THR A 203 0.57 11.05 9.85
C THR A 203 0.49 10.65 8.38
N ASN A 204 1.27 11.37 7.56
CA ASN A 204 1.52 11.13 6.15
C ASN A 204 0.26 10.85 5.31
N TYR A 205 -0.85 11.52 5.63
CA TYR A 205 -2.13 11.32 4.96
C TYR A 205 -2.16 12.03 3.61
N SER A 206 -2.40 11.30 2.51
CA SER A 206 -2.57 11.87 1.17
C SER A 206 -3.83 12.74 1.12
N ALA A 207 -3.64 14.06 1.06
CA ALA A 207 -4.71 15.05 1.15
C ALA A 207 -4.99 15.80 -0.16
N TYR A 208 -4.02 15.92 -1.07
CA TYR A 208 -4.24 16.63 -2.32
C TYR A 208 -3.39 16.07 -3.45
N GLY A 209 -3.91 16.06 -4.67
CA GLY A 209 -3.21 15.55 -5.83
C GLY A 209 -3.44 16.46 -7.03
N ILE A 210 -2.37 16.79 -7.75
CA ILE A 210 -2.41 17.63 -8.94
C ILE A 210 -1.84 16.83 -10.11
N GLU A 211 -2.64 16.60 -11.14
CA GLU A 211 -2.12 16.10 -12.41
C GLU A 211 -1.46 17.27 -13.14
N VAL A 212 -0.15 17.14 -13.40
CA VAL A 212 0.67 18.11 -14.10
C VAL A 212 1.07 17.51 -15.43
N LYS A 213 0.71 18.18 -16.53
CA LYS A 213 1.15 17.82 -17.88
C LYS A 213 2.15 18.84 -18.41
N ALA A 214 3.34 18.38 -18.77
CA ALA A 214 4.34 19.17 -19.47
C ALA A 214 4.05 19.20 -20.97
N ILE A 215 4.27 20.33 -21.63
CA ILE A 215 4.07 20.52 -23.07
C ILE A 215 5.29 21.27 -23.61
N GLY A 216 5.85 20.80 -24.73
CA GLY A 216 6.95 21.48 -25.44
C GLY A 216 8.36 21.15 -24.93
N SER A 217 8.55 21.08 -23.61
CA SER A 217 9.82 20.75 -22.93
C SER A 217 9.58 19.91 -21.68
N ASP A 218 10.65 19.31 -21.16
CA ASP A 218 10.69 18.87 -19.77
C ASP A 218 10.44 20.07 -18.85
N MET A 219 9.58 19.87 -17.85
CA MET A 219 9.18 20.88 -16.88
C MET A 219 9.51 20.43 -15.46
N THR A 220 9.92 21.35 -14.62
CA THR A 220 10.16 21.10 -13.19
C THR A 220 9.27 21.99 -12.34
N VAL A 221 8.30 21.42 -11.63
CA VAL A 221 7.45 22.15 -10.68
C VAL A 221 8.24 22.37 -9.39
N ASP A 222 8.31 23.63 -8.98
CA ASP A 222 9.10 24.04 -7.83
C ASP A 222 8.25 24.57 -6.68
N ARG A 223 7.19 25.33 -6.99
CA ARG A 223 6.34 25.98 -5.98
C ARG A 223 4.88 25.62 -6.16
N ALA A 224 4.20 25.37 -5.04
CA ALA A 224 2.74 25.33 -4.94
C ALA A 224 2.28 26.28 -3.83
N ASP A 225 1.23 27.03 -4.10
CA ASP A 225 0.54 27.90 -3.15
C ASP A 225 -0.87 27.34 -2.89
N LEU A 226 -1.06 26.79 -1.69
CA LEU A 226 -2.22 25.98 -1.32
C LEU A 226 -3.01 26.67 -0.21
N GLN A 227 -4.28 26.94 -0.47
CA GLN A 227 -5.22 27.32 0.56
C GLN A 227 -5.65 26.10 1.36
N VAL A 228 -5.66 26.25 2.67
CA VAL A 228 -6.12 25.24 3.62
C VAL A 228 -7.11 25.85 4.60
N ALA A 229 -8.18 25.12 4.91
CA ALA A 229 -9.12 25.51 5.95
C ALA A 229 -9.43 24.30 6.84
N VAL A 230 -9.67 24.57 8.13
CA VAL A 230 -10.06 23.55 9.11
C VAL A 230 -11.31 24.04 9.83
N THR A 231 -12.33 23.20 9.97
CA THR A 231 -13.54 23.50 10.73
C THR A 231 -13.82 22.44 11.80
N VAL A 232 -14.45 22.87 12.89
CA VAL A 232 -14.92 22.05 14.03
C VAL A 232 -16.39 22.34 14.22
N SER A 233 -17.26 21.34 14.07
CA SER A 233 -18.72 21.55 14.18
C SER A 233 -19.25 22.70 13.31
N GLY A 234 -18.64 22.92 12.13
CA GLY A 234 -18.99 24.04 11.24
C GLY A 234 -18.29 25.36 11.55
N THR A 235 -17.58 25.50 12.66
CA THR A 235 -16.84 26.72 13.03
C THR A 235 -15.41 26.67 12.50
N ALA A 236 -15.02 27.69 11.72
CA ALA A 236 -13.65 27.84 11.22
C ALA A 236 -12.64 27.96 12.35
N GLN A 237 -11.52 27.23 12.22
CA GLN A 237 -10.38 27.27 13.13
C GLN A 237 -9.14 27.76 12.40
N ASN A 238 -8.16 28.24 13.16
CA ASN A 238 -6.83 28.46 12.61
C ASN A 238 -6.22 27.09 12.19
N PRO A 239 -5.86 26.87 10.91
CA PRO A 239 -5.33 25.59 10.46
C PRO A 239 -4.06 25.14 11.18
N SER A 240 -3.26 26.06 11.72
CA SER A 240 -2.06 25.72 12.52
C SER A 240 -2.38 25.02 13.84
N SER A 241 -3.63 25.06 14.31
CA SER A 241 -4.08 24.27 15.47
C SER A 241 -4.19 22.77 15.18
N PHE A 242 -4.19 22.40 13.89
CA PHE A 242 -4.45 21.02 13.47
C PHE A 242 -3.43 20.48 12.47
N ILE A 243 -3.02 21.24 11.45
CA ILE A 243 -2.06 20.78 10.43
C ILE A 243 -0.64 21.09 10.91
N THR A 244 0.16 20.05 11.13
CA THR A 244 1.51 20.13 11.74
C THR A 244 2.64 19.94 10.72
N GLY A 245 2.33 19.45 9.52
CA GLY A 245 3.32 19.29 8.46
C GLY A 245 2.69 19.04 7.10
N ILE A 246 3.44 19.35 6.05
CA ILE A 246 3.06 19.07 4.66
C ILE A 246 4.27 18.57 3.89
N SER A 247 4.06 17.58 3.03
CA SER A 247 5.11 16.97 2.21
C SER A 247 4.60 16.74 0.80
N ALA A 248 5.47 16.88 -0.21
CA ALA A 248 5.14 16.61 -1.61
C ALA A 248 5.84 15.33 -2.08
N TYR A 249 5.13 14.53 -2.88
CA TYR A 249 5.57 13.23 -3.36
C TYR A 249 5.37 13.06 -4.87
N ASP A 250 6.24 12.26 -5.47
CA ASP A 250 6.13 11.69 -6.82
C ASP A 250 5.98 10.17 -6.71
N GLY A 251 4.75 9.68 -6.79
CA GLY A 251 4.43 8.32 -6.37
C GLY A 251 4.80 8.11 -4.89
N ASP A 252 5.75 7.22 -4.63
CA ASP A 252 6.29 6.95 -3.29
C ASP A 252 7.55 7.77 -2.96
N THR A 253 8.09 8.52 -3.92
CA THR A 253 9.32 9.32 -3.73
C THR A 253 9.00 10.63 -3.03
N LEU A 254 9.58 10.86 -1.84
CA LEU A 254 9.51 12.14 -1.14
C LEU A 254 10.33 13.21 -1.87
N LEU A 255 9.70 14.34 -2.18
CA LEU A 255 10.33 15.48 -2.86
C LEU A 255 10.76 16.58 -1.89
N VAL A 256 9.84 16.98 -1.02
CA VAL A 256 10.07 17.97 0.04
C VAL A 256 9.18 17.65 1.23
N SER A 257 9.67 17.91 2.43
CA SER A 257 8.90 17.84 3.67
C SER A 257 9.12 19.12 4.47
N LYS A 258 8.03 19.68 5.01
CA LYS A 258 8.06 20.88 5.83
C LYS A 258 7.19 20.67 7.07
N SER A 259 7.81 20.76 8.24
CA SER A 259 7.09 20.95 9.50
C SER A 259 6.50 22.36 9.53
N LEU A 260 5.24 22.48 9.96
CA LEU A 260 4.49 23.73 9.92
C LEU A 260 4.24 24.28 11.33
N SER A 261 4.31 25.60 11.43
CA SER A 261 4.01 26.40 12.62
C SER A 261 3.04 27.52 12.26
N SER A 262 2.50 28.25 13.23
CA SER A 262 1.53 29.32 12.97
C SER A 262 2.03 30.41 12.01
N SER A 263 3.34 30.67 11.95
CA SER A 263 3.92 31.65 11.00
C SER A 263 3.99 31.16 9.55
N ASP A 264 3.82 29.85 9.31
CA ASP A 264 3.82 29.29 7.95
C ASP A 264 2.47 29.44 7.24
N PHE A 265 1.41 29.75 7.98
CA PHE A 265 0.07 29.96 7.45
C PHE A 265 -0.15 31.47 7.25
N ASN A 266 -0.01 31.92 6.01
CA ASN A 266 -0.33 33.29 5.65
C ASN A 266 -1.85 33.46 5.66
N LYS A 267 -2.34 34.52 6.31
CA LYS A 267 -3.77 34.82 6.41
C LYS A 267 -4.06 36.10 5.63
N ASP A 268 -5.01 36.05 4.71
CA ASP A 268 -5.40 37.21 3.92
C ASP A 268 -6.51 38.05 4.57
N SER A 269 -6.92 39.13 3.89
CA SER A 269 -7.99 40.04 4.35
C SER A 269 -9.39 39.41 4.38
N SER A 270 -9.55 38.21 3.80
CA SER A 270 -10.80 37.44 3.80
C SER A 270 -10.75 36.25 4.77
N ASP A 271 -9.78 36.26 5.69
CA ASP A 271 -9.51 35.22 6.67
C ASP A 271 -9.18 33.83 6.05
N LEU A 272 -8.74 33.79 4.80
CA LEU A 272 -8.30 32.57 4.15
C LEU A 272 -6.83 32.32 4.47
N TYR A 273 -6.52 31.09 4.87
CA TYR A 273 -5.16 30.68 5.15
C TYR A 273 -4.56 29.95 3.95
N HIS A 274 -3.32 30.27 3.62
CA HIS A 274 -2.58 29.59 2.57
C HIS A 274 -1.11 29.36 2.95
N ILE A 275 -0.54 28.28 2.39
CA ILE A 275 0.83 27.86 2.62
C ILE A 275 1.54 27.78 1.27
N ILE A 276 2.75 28.35 1.22
CA ILE A 276 3.63 28.23 0.07
C ILE A 276 4.64 27.11 0.35
N ILE A 277 4.66 26.12 -0.54
CA ILE A 277 5.63 25.01 -0.56
C ILE A 277 6.54 25.25 -1.75
N SER A 278 7.85 25.27 -1.54
CA SER A 278 8.86 25.49 -2.59
C SER A 278 9.99 24.47 -2.50
N GLY A 279 10.82 24.33 -3.54
CA GLY A 279 11.94 23.39 -3.55
C GLY A 279 11.54 21.94 -3.85
N MET A 280 10.35 21.71 -4.41
CA MET A 280 9.87 20.35 -4.71
C MET A 280 10.66 19.68 -5.84
N ASN A 281 11.18 20.44 -6.80
CA ASN A 281 11.91 19.91 -7.96
C ASN A 281 11.20 18.74 -8.66
N PHE A 282 9.86 18.78 -8.75
CA PHE A 282 9.05 17.72 -9.32
C PHE A 282 9.17 17.72 -10.84
N LYS A 283 9.87 16.72 -11.39
CA LYS A 283 10.16 16.62 -12.82
C LYS A 283 9.03 15.92 -13.58
N VAL A 284 8.58 16.56 -14.64
CA VAL A 284 7.61 16.03 -15.61
C VAL A 284 8.26 16.10 -16.99
N SER A 285 8.51 14.93 -17.58
CA SER A 285 9.07 14.84 -18.93
C SER A 285 8.14 15.45 -19.96
N LYS A 286 8.71 15.97 -21.04
CA LYS A 286 7.99 16.53 -22.18
C LYS A 286 6.81 15.64 -22.61
N ASP A 287 5.65 16.28 -22.78
CA ASP A 287 4.39 15.68 -23.21
C ASP A 287 3.80 14.61 -22.28
N ALA A 288 4.45 14.32 -21.14
CA ALA A 288 3.97 13.41 -20.11
C ALA A 288 3.06 14.11 -19.11
N THR A 289 2.17 13.33 -18.48
CA THR A 289 1.37 13.74 -17.32
C THR A 289 1.83 12.93 -16.11
N LYS A 290 2.07 13.60 -14.98
CA LYS A 290 2.36 12.96 -13.69
C LYS A 290 1.52 13.58 -12.57
N THR A 291 1.35 12.84 -11.49
CA THR A 291 0.60 13.31 -10.32
C THR A 291 1.57 13.75 -9.22
N LEU A 292 1.50 15.02 -8.85
CA LEU A 292 2.13 15.58 -7.66
C LEU A 292 1.18 15.40 -6.47
N THR A 293 1.59 14.65 -5.45
CA THR A 293 0.74 14.38 -4.28
C THR A 293 1.24 15.12 -3.05
N PHE A 294 0.36 15.87 -2.40
CA PHE A 294 0.60 16.48 -1.09
C PHE A 294 0.03 15.61 0.01
N LYS A 295 0.89 15.24 0.95
CA LYS A 295 0.55 14.51 2.17
C LYS A 295 0.67 15.45 3.37
N VAL A 296 -0.22 15.31 4.36
CA VAL A 296 -0.25 16.14 5.57
C VAL A 296 -0.01 15.31 6.83
N ASN A 297 0.62 15.94 7.81
CA ASN A 297 0.60 15.51 9.21
C ASN A 297 -0.35 16.43 9.98
N THR A 298 -1.07 15.87 10.93
CA THR A 298 -2.01 16.61 11.78
C THR A 298 -1.76 16.32 13.26
N ALA A 299 -2.24 17.20 14.13
CA ALA A 299 -2.39 16.92 15.53
C ALA A 299 -3.39 15.76 15.73
N SER A 300 -3.18 14.96 16.77
CA SER A 300 -4.11 13.88 17.11
C SER A 300 -5.43 14.44 17.63
N ILE A 301 -6.54 13.77 17.29
CA ILE A 301 -7.89 14.08 17.77
C ILE A 301 -8.22 13.05 18.85
N SER A 302 -8.54 13.48 20.07
CA SER A 302 -8.91 12.56 21.15
C SER A 302 -10.32 11.97 20.93
N SER A 303 -10.65 10.84 21.56
CA SER A 303 -11.97 10.21 21.44
C SER A 303 -13.14 11.08 21.94
N SER A 304 -12.86 12.08 22.77
CA SER A 304 -13.82 13.07 23.26
C SER A 304 -13.94 14.31 22.35
N ASP A 305 -13.03 14.49 21.40
CA ASP A 305 -13.03 15.64 20.51
C ASP A 305 -13.91 15.42 19.28
N THR A 306 -14.55 16.50 18.82
CA THR A 306 -15.30 16.49 17.56
C THR A 306 -14.38 16.28 16.36
N ALA A 307 -14.90 15.70 15.28
CA ALA A 307 -14.16 15.62 14.02
C ALA A 307 -13.71 17.01 13.50
N ARG A 308 -12.58 17.03 12.79
CA ARG A 308 -12.03 18.19 12.08
C ARG A 308 -12.26 18.01 10.58
N VAL A 309 -12.92 18.96 9.92
CA VAL A 309 -13.03 18.94 8.45
C VAL A 309 -11.96 19.85 7.87
N MET A 310 -11.04 19.26 7.13
CA MET A 310 -9.98 19.96 6.40
C MET A 310 -10.37 20.09 4.93
N THR A 311 -10.21 21.27 4.35
CA THR A 311 -10.28 21.48 2.90
C THR A 311 -8.95 22.00 2.36
N ILE A 312 -8.62 21.61 1.14
CA ILE A 312 -7.41 22.04 0.44
C ILE A 312 -7.67 22.28 -1.05
N ARG A 313 -7.10 23.36 -1.59
CA ARG A 313 -7.11 23.75 -3.01
C ARG A 313 -5.99 24.73 -3.34
N GLY A 314 -5.85 25.14 -4.60
CA GLY A 314 -5.04 26.32 -4.94
C GLY A 314 -5.58 27.59 -4.27
N TYR A 315 -4.70 28.51 -3.88
CA TYR A 315 -5.10 29.71 -3.16
C TYR A 315 -5.95 30.67 -4.01
N THR A 316 -7.14 31.05 -3.55
CA THR A 316 -8.04 31.94 -4.31
C THR A 316 -7.62 33.38 -4.41
N GLY A 317 -6.68 33.84 -3.58
CA GLY A 317 -6.14 35.20 -3.71
C GLY A 317 -5.12 35.34 -4.86
N ASN A 318 -4.74 34.26 -5.56
CA ASN A 318 -3.91 34.35 -6.75
C ASN A 318 -4.25 33.28 -7.81
N SER A 319 -3.95 33.60 -9.08
CA SER A 319 -4.10 32.68 -10.23
C SER A 319 -2.81 31.96 -10.61
N GLN A 320 -1.76 32.11 -9.79
CA GLN A 320 -0.42 31.56 -10.03
C GLN A 320 -0.07 30.52 -8.95
N ASN A 321 -0.99 29.60 -8.69
CA ASN A 321 -0.87 28.65 -7.59
C ASN A 321 0.32 27.72 -7.79
N ILE A 322 0.53 27.20 -9.00
CA ILE A 322 1.65 26.31 -9.32
C ILE A 322 2.66 27.07 -10.18
N ARG A 323 3.95 26.95 -9.85
CA ARG A 323 5.07 27.47 -10.64
C ARG A 323 6.00 26.34 -11.05
N ALA A 324 6.26 26.24 -12.34
CA ALA A 324 7.30 25.39 -12.91
C ALA A 324 8.32 26.21 -13.70
N TYR A 325 9.48 25.62 -13.94
CA TYR A 325 10.44 26.13 -14.90
C TYR A 325 10.79 25.07 -15.95
N ASP A 326 11.07 25.51 -17.17
CA ASP A 326 11.55 24.65 -18.25
C ASP A 326 13.08 24.44 -18.18
N THR A 327 13.65 23.76 -19.18
CA THR A 327 15.09 23.52 -19.29
C THR A 327 15.92 24.80 -19.49
N LEU A 328 15.27 25.92 -19.82
CA LEU A 328 15.87 27.25 -19.99
C LEU A 328 15.73 28.13 -18.74
N GLY A 329 15.01 27.66 -17.73
CA GLY A 329 14.69 28.43 -16.52
C GLY A 329 13.53 29.41 -16.69
N LEU A 330 12.79 29.35 -17.81
CA LEU A 330 11.60 30.17 -18.01
C LEU A 330 10.44 29.64 -17.17
N GLN A 331 9.67 30.55 -16.56
CA GLN A 331 8.62 30.20 -15.62
C GLN A 331 7.28 30.00 -16.31
N SER A 332 6.57 28.94 -15.92
CA SER A 332 5.19 28.65 -16.31
C SER A 332 4.31 28.57 -15.06
N TYR A 333 3.09 29.10 -15.15
CA TYR A 333 2.16 29.21 -14.04
C TYR A 333 0.79 28.62 -14.37
N THR A 334 0.14 28.02 -13.39
CA THR A 334 -1.24 27.55 -13.52
C THR A 334 -2.11 27.88 -12.31
N ASP A 335 -3.41 27.97 -12.57
CA ASP A 335 -4.46 28.25 -11.59
C ASP A 335 -5.15 26.94 -11.16
N MET A 336 -5.25 26.74 -9.85
CA MET A 336 -5.90 25.62 -9.18
C MET A 336 -6.92 26.10 -8.13
N SER A 337 -7.35 27.35 -8.20
CA SER A 337 -8.16 28.01 -7.17
C SER A 337 -9.68 27.81 -7.30
N ALA A 338 -10.14 27.34 -8.46
CA ALA A 338 -11.55 27.07 -8.72
C ALA A 338 -12.17 26.09 -7.71
N ALA A 339 -13.47 26.23 -7.43
CA ALA A 339 -14.19 25.35 -6.50
C ALA A 339 -14.15 23.85 -6.91
N ALA A 340 -14.06 23.57 -8.22
CA ALA A 340 -13.90 22.21 -8.74
C ALA A 340 -12.57 21.55 -8.33
N ASN A 341 -11.60 22.32 -7.85
CA ASN A 341 -10.29 21.86 -7.41
C ASN A 341 -10.21 21.64 -5.89
N VAL A 342 -11.32 21.68 -5.16
CA VAL A 342 -11.35 21.45 -3.71
C VAL A 342 -11.30 19.95 -3.38
N ARG A 343 -10.50 19.59 -2.38
CA ARG A 343 -10.60 18.32 -1.66
C ARG A 343 -11.04 18.53 -0.23
N THR A 344 -11.90 17.64 0.25
CA THR A 344 -12.46 17.67 1.60
C THR A 344 -12.18 16.37 2.33
N HIS A 345 -11.64 16.49 3.54
CA HIS A 345 -11.30 15.37 4.40
C HIS A 345 -11.79 15.60 5.82
N THR A 346 -12.57 14.66 6.35
CA THR A 346 -13.03 14.67 7.74
C THR A 346 -12.15 13.76 8.57
N PHE A 347 -11.30 14.38 9.39
CA PHE A 347 -10.46 13.71 10.37
C PHE A 347 -11.27 13.48 11.64
N ASN A 348 -11.35 12.22 12.05
CA ASN A 348 -12.02 11.81 13.27
C ASN A 348 -10.96 11.50 14.32
N SER A 349 -11.41 11.32 15.57
CA SER A 349 -10.58 10.65 16.55
C SER A 349 -10.08 9.35 15.95
N ALA A 350 -8.76 9.21 15.98
CA ALA A 350 -8.17 8.10 15.29
C ALA A 350 -8.53 6.84 16.10
N GLY A 351 -9.11 5.88 15.38
CA GLY A 351 -10.10 4.97 15.96
C GLY A 351 -9.57 4.23 17.19
N ALA A 352 -10.41 4.07 18.22
CA ALA A 352 -10.05 3.24 19.35
C ALA A 352 -9.66 1.83 18.85
N SER A 353 -8.55 1.32 19.35
CA SER A 353 -8.14 -0.06 19.14
C SER A 353 -7.79 -0.69 20.47
N THR A 354 -8.44 -1.81 20.75
CA THR A 354 -8.28 -2.62 21.95
C THR A 354 -7.74 -3.96 21.49
N LEU A 355 -6.50 -4.24 21.86
CA LEU A 355 -5.85 -5.51 21.63
C LEU A 355 -5.95 -6.35 22.91
N THR A 356 -6.44 -7.59 22.78
CA THR A 356 -6.47 -8.56 23.87
C THR A 356 -5.50 -9.68 23.61
N THR A 357 -4.84 -10.16 24.66
CA THR A 357 -3.86 -11.25 24.60
C THR A 357 -4.41 -12.48 25.34
N SER A 358 -4.33 -13.65 24.73
CA SER A 358 -4.79 -14.92 25.31
C SER A 358 -3.89 -16.09 24.94
N ALA A 359 -3.91 -17.17 25.73
CA ALA A 359 -3.16 -18.38 25.44
C ALA A 359 -3.75 -19.12 24.22
N ASN A 360 -2.89 -19.57 23.29
CA ASN A 360 -3.29 -20.51 22.25
C ASN A 360 -2.91 -21.92 22.69
N VAL A 361 -3.82 -22.57 23.41
CA VAL A 361 -3.58 -23.91 24.00
C VAL A 361 -3.47 -25.02 22.96
N ALA A 362 -4.04 -24.83 21.77
CA ALA A 362 -4.00 -25.83 20.69
C ALA A 362 -2.62 -25.89 20.03
N SER A 363 -1.95 -24.73 19.91
CA SER A 363 -0.63 -24.60 19.28
C SER A 363 0.52 -24.56 20.28
N THR A 364 0.22 -24.40 21.58
CA THR A 364 1.20 -24.52 22.66
C THR A 364 1.48 -26.00 22.93
N PRO A 365 2.73 -26.47 22.81
CA PRO A 365 3.06 -27.86 23.07
C PRO A 365 2.76 -28.25 24.51
N LYS A 366 2.24 -29.46 24.69
CA LYS A 366 2.14 -30.09 26.02
C LYS A 366 3.53 -30.34 26.58
N SER A 367 3.65 -30.50 27.90
CA SER A 367 4.90 -30.94 28.51
C SER A 367 5.32 -32.30 27.96
N ASN A 368 6.55 -32.43 27.52
CA ASN A 368 7.08 -33.67 26.98
C ASN A 368 8.59 -33.78 27.20
N ASN A 369 9.12 -34.99 27.00
CA ASN A 369 10.55 -35.27 26.95
C ASN A 369 11.10 -34.98 25.55
N SER A 370 12.18 -34.20 25.49
CA SER A 370 12.98 -33.98 24.29
C SER A 370 14.39 -34.54 24.49
N LYS A 371 14.89 -35.25 23.48
CA LYS A 371 16.28 -35.70 23.46
C LYS A 371 17.19 -34.51 23.14
N VAL A 372 18.27 -34.38 23.90
CA VAL A 372 19.32 -33.41 23.67
C VAL A 372 20.36 -33.99 22.72
N SER A 373 20.59 -33.33 21.58
CA SER A 373 21.69 -33.69 20.68
C SER A 373 23.03 -33.34 21.34
N SER A 374 24.00 -34.25 21.27
CA SER A 374 25.36 -33.99 21.78
C SER A 374 26.12 -32.95 20.95
N THR A 375 25.67 -32.68 19.72
CA THR A 375 26.31 -31.72 18.81
C THR A 375 25.60 -30.38 18.83
N ASP A 376 24.27 -30.42 18.68
CA ASP A 376 23.47 -29.22 18.40
C ASP A 376 22.54 -28.81 19.55
N GLY A 377 22.43 -29.61 20.61
CA GLY A 377 21.45 -29.39 21.67
C GLY A 377 20.01 -29.66 21.20
N VAL A 378 19.07 -28.79 21.56
CA VAL A 378 17.67 -28.88 21.09
C VAL A 378 17.32 -27.62 20.32
N GLN A 379 17.11 -27.78 19.02
CA GLN A 379 16.86 -26.66 18.11
C GLN A 379 15.36 -26.51 17.85
N ASN A 380 14.94 -25.26 17.65
CA ASN A 380 13.60 -24.92 17.14
C ASN A 380 12.43 -25.46 17.97
N LEU A 381 12.60 -25.64 19.29
CA LEU A 381 11.53 -26.14 20.14
C LEU A 381 10.49 -25.04 20.37
N THR A 382 9.27 -25.25 19.91
CA THR A 382 8.16 -24.35 20.26
C THR A 382 7.89 -24.43 21.76
N MET A 383 7.87 -23.29 22.45
CA MET A 383 7.62 -23.22 23.88
C MET A 383 6.18 -22.79 24.19
N GLN A 384 5.66 -21.86 23.40
CA GLN A 384 4.36 -21.25 23.65
C GLN A 384 3.80 -20.58 22.40
N ALA A 385 2.47 -20.61 22.23
CA ALA A 385 1.77 -19.83 21.24
C ALA A 385 0.77 -18.87 21.92
N ILE A 386 0.73 -17.62 21.45
CA ILE A 386 -0.08 -16.55 22.03
C ILE A 386 -0.95 -15.93 20.95
N ASP A 387 -2.24 -15.79 21.26
CA ASP A 387 -3.22 -15.13 20.41
C ASP A 387 -3.39 -13.66 20.80
N PHE A 388 -3.36 -12.79 19.80
CA PHE A 388 -3.61 -11.37 19.91
C PHE A 388 -4.82 -11.00 19.05
N LYS A 389 -5.88 -10.49 19.66
CA LYS A 389 -7.12 -10.13 18.96
C LYS A 389 -7.40 -8.65 19.09
N ALA A 390 -7.56 -7.96 17.97
CA ALA A 390 -7.97 -6.56 17.94
C ALA A 390 -9.51 -6.48 17.81
N THR A 391 -10.19 -5.70 18.63
CA THR A 391 -11.67 -5.71 18.72
C THR A 391 -12.34 -4.42 18.25
N THR A 392 -11.77 -3.26 18.57
CA THR A 392 -12.39 -1.96 18.26
C THR A 392 -11.82 -1.32 16.98
N GLY A 393 -10.58 -1.64 16.61
CA GLY A 393 -9.89 -1.14 15.42
C GLY A 393 -8.67 -2.00 15.07
N ASN A 394 -7.93 -1.64 14.02
CA ASN A 394 -6.66 -2.28 13.71
C ASN A 394 -5.63 -2.00 14.81
N ALA A 395 -4.67 -2.88 15.02
CA ALA A 395 -3.57 -2.69 15.96
C ALA A 395 -2.25 -3.11 15.31
N THR A 396 -1.14 -2.51 15.72
CA THR A 396 0.20 -2.95 15.33
C THR A 396 0.97 -3.30 16.59
N ILE A 397 1.29 -4.57 16.82
CA ILE A 397 2.09 -4.98 17.99
C ILE A 397 3.52 -4.47 17.79
N THR A 398 4.03 -3.73 18.77
CA THR A 398 5.36 -3.12 18.74
C THR A 398 6.33 -3.71 19.75
N THR A 399 5.83 -4.29 20.84
CA THR A 399 6.64 -4.98 21.84
C THR A 399 5.92 -6.18 22.43
N VAL A 400 6.65 -7.29 22.59
CA VAL A 400 6.23 -8.46 23.36
C VAL A 400 7.37 -8.84 24.30
N LYS A 401 7.07 -9.02 25.59
CA LYS A 401 8.01 -9.50 26.60
C LYS A 401 7.62 -10.90 27.03
N VAL A 402 8.61 -11.78 27.05
CA VAL A 402 8.45 -13.20 27.40
C VAL A 402 9.42 -13.50 28.52
N THR A 403 8.90 -14.04 29.62
CA THR A 403 9.73 -14.54 30.72
C THR A 403 9.99 -16.02 30.48
N VAL A 404 11.26 -16.42 30.45
CA VAL A 404 11.66 -17.82 30.50
C VAL A 404 12.03 -18.19 31.92
N ARG A 405 11.63 -19.39 32.36
CA ARG A 405 11.92 -19.88 33.71
C ARG A 405 12.28 -21.37 33.67
N ALA A 406 13.26 -21.76 34.48
CA ALA A 406 13.73 -23.13 34.66
C ALA A 406 13.78 -23.48 36.15
N THR A 407 13.96 -24.76 36.47
CA THR A 407 14.29 -25.17 37.85
C THR A 407 15.73 -24.79 38.22
N THR A 408 16.64 -24.81 37.25
CA THR A 408 18.08 -24.49 37.41
C THR A 408 18.58 -23.77 36.16
N THR A 409 19.70 -23.04 36.27
CA THR A 409 20.31 -22.35 35.12
C THR A 409 20.73 -23.31 34.00
N THR A 410 21.06 -24.57 34.32
CA THR A 410 21.32 -25.62 33.31
C THR A 410 20.11 -25.95 32.44
N GLY A 411 18.89 -25.65 32.90
CA GLY A 411 17.67 -25.82 32.13
C GLY A 411 17.39 -24.68 31.14
N MET A 412 18.07 -23.54 31.26
CA MET A 412 17.82 -22.36 30.42
C MET A 412 18.12 -22.63 28.94
N PRO A 413 17.29 -22.11 28.02
CA PRO A 413 17.67 -22.06 26.61
C PRO A 413 18.84 -21.09 26.41
N SER A 414 19.55 -21.22 25.30
CA SER A 414 20.56 -20.24 24.86
C SER A 414 19.94 -19.09 24.08
N THR A 415 18.82 -19.32 23.38
CA THR A 415 18.11 -18.29 22.62
C THR A 415 16.60 -18.46 22.69
N LEU A 416 15.88 -17.34 22.62
CA LEU A 416 14.45 -17.27 22.35
C LEU A 416 14.18 -16.49 21.07
N GLU A 417 13.24 -17.00 20.29
CA GLU A 417 12.76 -16.37 19.06
C GLU A 417 11.25 -16.15 19.13
N LEU A 418 10.80 -15.04 18.54
CA LEU A 418 9.38 -14.75 18.35
C LEU A 418 9.05 -14.84 16.86
N LEU A 419 7.98 -15.56 16.50
CA LEU A 419 7.62 -15.85 15.13
C LEU A 419 6.17 -15.48 14.80
N ASP A 420 5.92 -15.08 13.54
CA ASP A 420 4.60 -15.05 12.88
C ASP A 420 4.60 -16.13 11.79
N GLY A 421 3.92 -17.25 12.06
CA GLY A 421 4.03 -18.46 11.24
C GLY A 421 5.46 -18.99 11.21
N SER A 422 6.07 -19.07 10.03
CA SER A 422 7.48 -19.45 9.85
C SER A 422 8.45 -18.26 9.87
N THR A 423 7.96 -17.03 9.91
CA THR A 423 8.79 -15.83 9.84
C THR A 423 9.30 -15.46 11.23
N VAL A 424 10.62 -15.38 11.40
CA VAL A 424 11.22 -14.90 12.64
C VAL A 424 11.12 -13.38 12.70
N LEU A 425 10.47 -12.87 13.75
CA LEU A 425 10.29 -11.44 14.01
C LEU A 425 11.42 -10.86 14.88
N GLY A 426 12.02 -11.70 15.72
CA GLY A 426 13.16 -11.35 16.56
C GLY A 426 13.79 -12.58 17.20
N SER A 427 15.07 -12.50 17.51
CA SER A 427 15.87 -13.56 18.13
C SER A 427 16.78 -12.93 19.18
N GLN A 428 16.67 -13.40 20.42
CA GLN A 428 17.36 -12.85 21.58
C GLN A 428 18.12 -13.95 22.30
N THR A 429 19.32 -13.63 22.78
CA THR A 429 20.09 -14.51 23.66
C THR A 429 19.47 -14.55 25.04
N VAL A 430 19.49 -15.73 25.66
CA VAL A 430 19.17 -15.92 27.08
C VAL A 430 20.49 -16.19 27.78
N SER A 431 20.77 -15.47 28.85
CA SER A 431 22.08 -15.45 29.49
C SER A 431 21.99 -15.37 31.02
N ASP A 432 20.81 -15.63 31.59
CA ASP A 432 20.62 -15.61 33.03
C ASP A 432 21.50 -16.62 33.76
N THR A 433 22.30 -16.10 34.68
CA THR A 433 23.14 -16.85 35.59
C THR A 433 22.64 -16.76 37.04
N SER A 434 21.46 -16.17 37.27
CA SER A 434 20.89 -16.01 38.59
C SER A 434 20.43 -17.34 39.18
N SER A 435 20.38 -17.40 40.52
CA SER A 435 19.87 -18.57 41.23
C SER A 435 18.39 -18.85 40.99
N ASP A 436 17.64 -17.83 40.54
CA ASP A 436 16.19 -17.93 40.31
C ASP A 436 15.86 -18.52 38.93
N ALA A 437 16.87 -18.67 38.06
CA ALA A 437 16.80 -19.22 36.70
C ALA A 437 15.56 -18.69 35.96
N SER A 438 15.49 -17.37 35.84
CA SER A 438 14.33 -16.65 35.33
C SER A 438 14.74 -15.35 34.66
N GLU A 439 14.53 -15.26 33.35
CA GLU A 439 14.91 -14.08 32.56
C GLU A 439 13.73 -13.51 31.78
N LYS A 440 13.58 -12.18 31.79
CA LYS A 440 12.57 -11.50 30.95
C LYS A 440 13.21 -10.98 29.66
N ILE A 441 12.86 -11.63 28.56
CA ILE A 441 13.29 -11.28 27.22
C ILE A 441 12.32 -10.29 26.60
N THR A 442 12.85 -9.21 26.00
CA THR A 442 12.04 -8.18 25.33
C THR A 442 12.27 -8.25 23.82
N PHE A 443 11.20 -8.44 23.06
CA PHE A 443 11.16 -8.26 21.61
C PHE A 443 10.52 -6.89 21.32
N SER A 444 11.30 -5.92 20.86
CA SER A 444 10.86 -4.54 20.58
C SER A 444 11.06 -4.17 19.11
N GLY A 445 10.44 -3.07 18.67
CA GLY A 445 10.55 -2.62 17.27
C GLY A 445 9.77 -3.51 16.30
N LEU A 446 8.77 -4.23 16.80
CA LEU A 446 7.91 -5.09 16.01
C LEU A 446 6.93 -4.24 15.17
N THR A 447 6.52 -4.76 14.02
CA THR A 447 5.52 -4.14 13.13
C THR A 447 4.43 -5.14 12.75
N VAL A 448 3.93 -5.91 13.72
CA VAL A 448 2.97 -6.98 13.48
C VAL A 448 1.55 -6.41 13.42
N ALA A 449 0.98 -6.34 12.21
CA ALA A 449 -0.38 -5.87 12.02
C ALA A 449 -1.43 -6.92 12.45
N VAL A 450 -2.43 -6.46 13.20
CA VAL A 450 -3.62 -7.20 13.60
C VAL A 450 -4.83 -6.40 13.13
N ALA A 451 -5.52 -6.91 12.11
CA ALA A 451 -6.73 -6.25 11.60
C ALA A 451 -7.86 -6.30 12.63
N LYS A 452 -8.79 -5.35 12.55
CA LYS A 452 -10.00 -5.34 13.38
C LYS A 452 -10.73 -6.67 13.27
N ASP A 453 -11.17 -7.18 14.42
CA ASP A 453 -11.90 -8.44 14.62
C ASP A 453 -11.10 -9.71 14.24
N ALA A 454 -9.83 -9.55 13.82
CA ALA A 454 -8.94 -10.65 13.51
C ALA A 454 -8.12 -11.06 14.74
N THR A 455 -7.79 -12.36 14.79
CA THR A 455 -6.83 -12.92 15.73
C THR A 455 -5.52 -13.20 14.99
N LYS A 456 -4.41 -12.78 15.57
CA LYS A 456 -3.04 -13.06 15.13
C LYS A 456 -2.36 -13.94 16.17
N THR A 457 -1.81 -15.07 15.76
CA THR A 457 -1.05 -15.96 16.64
C THR A 457 0.44 -15.72 16.44
N LEU A 458 1.17 -15.45 17.52
CA LEU A 458 2.63 -15.47 17.52
C LEU A 458 3.13 -16.67 18.31
N THR A 459 4.30 -17.18 17.93
CA THR A 459 4.91 -18.37 18.54
C THR A 459 6.27 -18.03 19.12
N VAL A 460 6.51 -18.46 20.36
CA VAL A 460 7.81 -18.41 21.02
C VAL A 460 8.51 -19.74 20.79
N ARG A 461 9.73 -19.66 20.28
CA ARG A 461 10.61 -20.81 20.02
C ARG A 461 11.91 -20.67 20.79
N ALA A 462 12.47 -21.78 21.21
CA ALA A 462 13.69 -21.83 22.00
C ALA A 462 14.73 -22.75 21.37
N THR A 463 15.99 -22.40 21.61
CA THR A 463 17.17 -23.22 21.30
C THR A 463 17.86 -23.52 22.62
N PHE A 464 18.17 -24.77 22.89
CA PHE A 464 18.81 -25.19 24.13
C PHE A 464 20.21 -25.73 23.87
N PRO A 465 21.18 -25.46 24.77
CA PRO A 465 22.53 -25.95 24.64
C PRO A 465 22.62 -27.48 24.82
N THR A 466 23.74 -28.08 24.41
CA THR A 466 24.03 -29.51 24.58
C THR A 466 24.11 -29.96 26.04
N THR A 467 24.27 -29.03 26.97
CA THR A 467 24.39 -29.26 28.42
C THR A 467 23.05 -29.26 29.16
N VAL A 468 21.93 -29.02 28.46
CA VAL A 468 20.61 -28.93 29.08
C VAL A 468 20.17 -30.29 29.65
N SER A 469 19.56 -30.30 30.84
CA SER A 469 19.07 -31.53 31.47
C SER A 469 17.96 -31.25 32.49
N GLY A 470 17.06 -32.22 32.69
CA GLY A 470 15.97 -32.17 33.68
C GLY A 470 14.74 -31.42 33.19
N GLN A 471 14.02 -30.78 34.11
CA GLN A 471 13.05 -29.75 33.73
C GLN A 471 13.84 -28.56 33.14
N ALA A 472 13.82 -28.44 31.82
CA ALA A 472 14.59 -27.44 31.11
C ALA A 472 13.99 -26.06 31.34
N ALA A 473 12.88 -25.72 30.66
CA ALA A 473 12.25 -24.43 30.87
C ALA A 473 10.77 -24.41 30.47
N SER A 474 10.06 -23.38 30.94
CA SER A 474 8.81 -22.89 30.39
C SER A 474 8.92 -21.40 30.06
N THR A 475 8.00 -20.90 29.23
CA THR A 475 7.89 -19.47 28.93
C THR A 475 6.56 -18.93 29.41
N SER A 476 6.49 -17.63 29.69
CA SER A 476 5.26 -16.98 30.08
C SER A 476 5.21 -15.51 29.66
N ILE A 477 4.00 -14.99 29.50
CA ILE A 477 3.73 -13.55 29.44
C ILE A 477 3.07 -13.15 30.76
N ALA A 478 3.68 -12.24 31.51
CA ALA A 478 3.14 -11.81 32.78
C ALA A 478 1.87 -10.98 32.59
N ALA A 479 1.02 -10.92 33.61
CA ALA A 479 -0.17 -10.07 33.64
C ALA A 479 0.15 -8.56 33.81
N THR A 480 1.30 -8.12 33.29
CA THR A 480 1.75 -6.73 33.35
C THR A 480 1.32 -6.00 32.08
N ALA A 481 0.63 -4.86 32.24
CA ALA A 481 0.14 -4.08 31.10
C ALA A 481 1.24 -3.76 30.07
N ALA A 482 2.48 -3.55 30.51
CA ALA A 482 3.62 -3.18 29.66
C ALA A 482 4.42 -4.36 29.05
N ASP A 483 3.98 -5.60 29.25
CA ASP A 483 4.63 -6.76 28.64
C ASP A 483 4.14 -7.01 27.20
N VAL A 484 2.99 -6.44 26.82
CA VAL A 484 2.55 -6.36 25.42
C VAL A 484 2.17 -4.92 25.12
N VAL A 485 2.87 -4.30 24.18
CA VAL A 485 2.61 -2.93 23.73
C VAL A 485 2.26 -2.96 22.25
N TYR A 486 1.27 -2.18 21.87
CA TYR A 486 0.82 -2.04 20.50
C TYR A 486 0.55 -0.57 20.17
N GLU A 487 0.63 -0.22 18.90
CA GLU A 487 0.22 1.06 18.36
C GLU A 487 -1.22 0.94 17.85
N LYS A 488 -2.04 1.92 18.19
CA LYS A 488 -3.39 2.07 17.65
C LYS A 488 -3.31 2.80 16.30
N PRO A 489 -4.39 2.85 15.51
CA PRO A 489 -4.40 3.57 14.23
C PRO A 489 -4.09 5.07 14.36
N ASP A 490 -4.18 5.63 15.56
CA ASP A 490 -3.89 7.03 15.90
C ASP A 490 -2.42 7.34 16.19
N GLY A 491 -1.54 6.33 16.14
CA GLY A 491 -0.14 6.45 16.51
C GLY A 491 0.12 6.44 18.01
N SER A 492 -0.92 6.44 18.85
CA SER A 492 -0.78 6.28 20.30
C SER A 492 -0.51 4.83 20.66
N THR A 493 0.22 4.62 21.76
CA THR A 493 0.44 3.28 22.30
C THR A 493 -0.74 2.83 23.16
N GLY A 494 -1.06 1.55 23.06
CA GLY A 494 -1.90 0.81 23.98
C GLY A 494 -1.13 -0.34 24.61
N ASN A 495 -1.69 -0.86 25.68
CA ASN A 495 -1.13 -1.94 26.49
C ASN A 495 -2.10 -3.11 26.47
N ALA A 496 -1.60 -4.30 26.18
CA ALA A 496 -2.39 -5.52 26.03
C ALA A 496 -1.91 -6.64 26.95
N GLY A 497 -1.41 -6.28 28.14
CA GLY A 497 -1.09 -7.26 29.17
C GLY A 497 -2.31 -8.14 29.48
N PRO A 498 -2.16 -9.47 29.56
CA PRO A 498 -3.27 -10.37 29.85
C PRO A 498 -3.79 -10.17 31.28
N SER A 499 -5.05 -10.52 31.53
CA SER A 499 -5.68 -10.41 32.87
C SER A 499 -5.11 -11.39 33.91
N SER A 500 -4.42 -12.43 33.44
CA SER A 500 -3.68 -13.41 34.23
C SER A 500 -2.44 -13.85 33.46
N VAL A 501 -1.47 -14.44 34.13
CA VAL A 501 -0.24 -14.92 33.48
C VAL A 501 -0.60 -15.96 32.42
N ILE A 502 -0.14 -15.75 31.19
CA ILE A 502 -0.23 -16.75 30.13
C ILE A 502 1.04 -17.58 30.20
N ALA A 503 0.94 -18.78 30.78
CA ALA A 503 2.07 -19.70 30.93
C ALA A 503 2.06 -20.76 29.82
N GLY A 504 3.26 -21.10 29.33
CA GLY A 504 3.52 -22.28 28.53
C GLY A 504 3.76 -23.48 29.46
N ASN A 505 3.82 -24.67 28.87
CA ASN A 505 4.04 -25.89 29.63
C ASN A 505 5.54 -26.13 29.83
N ASP A 506 5.91 -26.67 30.99
CA ASP A 506 7.30 -27.05 31.28
C ASP A 506 7.79 -28.09 30.26
N GLN A 507 8.96 -27.84 29.68
CA GLN A 507 9.62 -28.77 28.76
C GLN A 507 10.75 -29.51 29.48
N TYR A 508 10.88 -30.79 29.20
CA TYR A 508 11.84 -31.67 29.86
C TYR A 508 12.85 -32.18 28.85
N MET A 509 14.13 -32.19 29.22
CA MET A 509 15.21 -32.50 28.31
C MET A 509 16.24 -33.41 28.96
N TYR A 510 16.67 -34.43 28.23
CA TYR A 510 17.70 -35.36 28.69
C TYR A 510 18.50 -35.88 27.50
N SER A 511 19.71 -36.40 27.75
CA SER A 511 20.55 -37.01 26.71
C SER A 511 19.93 -38.28 26.10
N ALA A 512 19.06 -38.97 26.85
CA ALA A 512 18.27 -40.10 26.39
C ALA A 512 16.89 -40.07 27.06
N VAL A 513 15.83 -40.35 26.29
CA VAL A 513 14.44 -40.22 26.77
C VAL A 513 13.54 -41.37 26.33
N PRO A 514 12.55 -41.76 27.15
CA PRO A 514 11.43 -42.56 26.71
C PRO A 514 10.36 -41.66 26.08
N LYS A 515 9.86 -42.07 24.91
CA LYS A 515 8.68 -41.46 24.26
C LYS A 515 7.48 -42.36 24.48
N TRP A 516 6.65 -41.99 25.45
CA TRP A 516 5.42 -42.68 25.77
C TRP A 516 4.27 -42.20 24.89
N SER A 517 3.43 -43.13 24.44
CA SER A 517 2.20 -42.82 23.70
C SER A 517 1.11 -43.81 24.05
N LEU A 518 -0.15 -43.35 24.04
CA LEU A 518 -1.30 -44.20 24.26
C LEU A 518 -1.61 -45.00 22.99
N VAL A 519 -1.72 -46.32 23.13
CA VAL A 519 -2.22 -47.21 22.06
C VAL A 519 -3.71 -47.43 22.22
N SER A 520 -4.15 -47.80 23.43
CA SER A 520 -5.55 -47.97 23.76
C SER A 520 -5.78 -47.86 25.26
N ALA A 521 -7.00 -47.51 25.66
CA ALA A 521 -7.44 -47.52 27.05
C ALA A 521 -8.89 -47.99 27.10
N SER A 522 -9.18 -48.94 27.99
CA SER A 522 -10.52 -49.47 28.19
C SER A 522 -10.75 -49.78 29.66
N ALA A 523 -12.00 -49.64 30.11
CA ALA A 523 -12.41 -50.09 31.43
C ALA A 523 -13.72 -50.86 31.32
N ASN A 524 -13.84 -51.93 32.09
CA ASN A 524 -15.02 -52.80 32.10
C ASN A 524 -15.44 -53.10 33.54
N GLY A 525 -16.74 -52.96 33.80
CA GLY A 525 -17.36 -53.35 35.06
C GLY A 525 -17.73 -54.83 35.03
N THR A 526 -17.42 -55.55 36.11
CA THR A 526 -17.83 -56.94 36.31
C THR A 526 -18.73 -56.99 37.53
N ALA A 527 -19.97 -57.45 37.36
CA ALA A 527 -20.90 -57.62 38.46
C ALA A 527 -20.43 -58.76 39.37
N GLY A 528 -20.40 -58.50 40.67
CA GLY A 528 -20.16 -59.51 41.69
C GLY A 528 -21.36 -60.44 41.83
N VAL A 529 -21.13 -61.64 42.37
CA VAL A 529 -22.19 -62.56 42.76
C VAL A 529 -22.44 -62.37 44.26
N VAL A 530 -23.69 -62.07 44.62
CA VAL A 530 -24.11 -61.85 46.02
C VAL A 530 -23.67 -63.03 46.89
N GLY A 531 -22.99 -62.74 48.00
CA GLY A 531 -22.44 -63.76 48.92
C GLY A 531 -21.20 -64.53 48.43
N VAL A 532 -20.66 -64.25 47.24
CA VAL A 532 -19.54 -65.01 46.64
C VAL A 532 -18.35 -64.11 46.25
N ALA A 533 -18.60 -62.98 45.57
CA ALA A 533 -17.54 -62.08 45.12
C ALA A 533 -18.04 -60.64 44.97
N SER A 534 -17.19 -59.66 45.31
CA SER A 534 -17.48 -58.24 45.10
C SER A 534 -17.47 -57.86 43.62
N SER A 535 -18.32 -56.90 43.23
CA SER A 535 -18.24 -56.27 41.91
C SER A 535 -16.88 -55.60 41.73
N SER A 536 -16.41 -55.49 40.50
CA SER A 536 -15.12 -54.86 40.20
C SER A 536 -15.16 -54.00 38.95
N VAL A 537 -14.19 -53.10 38.84
CA VAL A 537 -13.82 -52.45 37.58
C VAL A 537 -12.41 -52.89 37.23
N THR A 538 -12.24 -53.38 36.01
CA THR A 538 -10.94 -53.68 35.42
C THR A 538 -10.62 -52.64 34.38
N ALA A 539 -9.51 -51.91 34.58
CA ALA A 539 -9.01 -50.91 33.64
C ALA A 539 -7.74 -51.43 32.98
N THR A 540 -7.71 -51.42 31.64
CA THR A 540 -6.56 -51.82 30.82
C THR A 540 -6.08 -50.64 29.99
N ILE A 541 -4.81 -50.28 30.16
CA ILE A 541 -4.13 -49.23 29.41
C ILE A 541 -2.96 -49.85 28.66
N VAL A 542 -2.93 -49.68 27.34
CA VAL A 542 -1.85 -50.13 26.48
C VAL A 542 -1.06 -48.91 26.02
N LEU A 543 0.23 -48.90 26.33
CA LEU A 543 1.17 -47.84 25.99
C LEU A 543 2.25 -48.36 25.05
N LYS A 544 2.78 -47.46 24.24
CA LYS A 544 4.06 -47.66 23.54
C LYS A 544 5.12 -46.80 24.20
N ALA A 545 6.27 -47.40 24.49
CA ALA A 545 7.45 -46.73 25.00
C ALA A 545 8.57 -46.88 23.97
N LYS A 546 8.94 -45.79 23.29
CA LYS A 546 10.05 -45.77 22.34
C LYS A 546 11.30 -45.18 22.99
N ALA A 547 12.41 -45.90 22.90
CA ALA A 547 13.72 -45.39 23.32
C ALA A 547 14.25 -44.36 22.31
N ASP A 548 14.82 -43.26 22.78
CA ASP A 548 15.51 -42.29 21.92
C ASP A 548 16.78 -41.78 22.62
N GLY A 549 17.94 -42.11 22.09
CA GLY A 549 19.26 -41.74 22.63
C GLY A 549 19.95 -42.79 23.48
N GLY A 550 19.43 -44.02 23.55
CA GLY A 550 20.05 -45.11 24.31
C GLY A 550 19.16 -46.35 24.41
N SER A 551 19.68 -47.43 25.00
CA SER A 551 18.88 -48.63 25.27
C SER A 551 17.88 -48.38 26.41
N MET A 552 16.62 -48.78 26.24
CA MET A 552 15.60 -48.67 27.28
C MET A 552 15.47 -49.97 28.07
N THR A 553 15.50 -49.87 29.40
CA THR A 553 15.26 -51.01 30.30
C THR A 553 13.79 -51.39 30.30
N LYS A 554 13.50 -52.70 30.35
CA LYS A 554 12.13 -53.23 30.37
C LYS A 554 11.31 -52.63 31.52
N PRO A 555 10.17 -51.97 31.25
CA PRO A 555 9.28 -51.48 32.29
C PRO A 555 8.70 -52.62 33.14
N THR A 556 8.57 -52.39 34.43
CA THR A 556 7.97 -53.30 35.41
C THR A 556 6.78 -52.63 36.09
N ALA A 557 5.93 -53.40 36.79
CA ALA A 557 4.76 -52.84 37.47
C ALA A 557 5.12 -51.76 38.50
N GLY A 558 6.28 -51.87 39.16
CA GLY A 558 6.77 -50.88 40.12
C GLY A 558 7.15 -49.54 39.50
N ASN A 559 7.30 -49.47 38.17
CA ASN A 559 7.58 -48.22 37.47
C ASN A 559 6.33 -47.39 37.18
N PHE A 560 5.13 -47.87 37.53
CA PHE A 560 3.88 -47.16 37.24
C PHE A 560 3.08 -46.96 38.52
N THR A 561 2.67 -45.73 38.76
CA THR A 561 1.59 -45.46 39.72
C THR A 561 0.26 -45.54 39.00
N PHE A 562 -0.41 -46.69 39.06
CA PHE A 562 -1.75 -46.89 38.51
C PHE A 562 -2.81 -46.53 39.55
N VAL A 563 -3.77 -45.69 39.18
CA VAL A 563 -4.81 -45.21 40.08
C VAL A 563 -6.20 -45.39 39.49
N PHE A 564 -7.19 -45.57 40.37
CA PHE A 564 -8.59 -45.37 40.06
C PHE A 564 -9.06 -44.04 40.68
N ALA A 565 -9.72 -43.19 39.89
CA ALA A 565 -10.22 -41.90 40.35
C ALA A 565 -11.64 -41.63 39.84
N SER A 566 -12.37 -40.76 40.54
CA SER A 566 -13.82 -40.59 40.40
C SER A 566 -14.31 -39.24 39.89
N THR A 567 -13.40 -38.30 39.61
CA THR A 567 -13.74 -36.98 39.07
C THR A 567 -12.88 -36.65 37.86
N THR A 568 -13.53 -36.31 36.75
CA THR A 568 -12.91 -35.54 35.67
C THR A 568 -13.05 -34.06 35.99
N ALA A 569 -11.97 -33.29 36.09
CA ALA A 569 -12.11 -31.83 36.02
C ALA A 569 -12.68 -31.45 34.64
N ALA A 570 -13.29 -30.26 34.53
CA ALA A 570 -13.89 -29.76 33.29
C ALA A 570 -12.92 -29.68 32.09
N ASN A 571 -11.60 -29.80 32.33
CA ASN A 571 -10.54 -29.72 31.32
C ASN A 571 -9.88 -31.07 31.00
N GLY A 572 -10.46 -32.21 31.41
CA GLY A 572 -9.88 -33.53 31.17
C GLY A 572 -8.63 -33.85 32.01
N ALA A 573 -8.24 -32.96 32.93
CA ALA A 573 -7.20 -33.22 33.92
C ALA A 573 -7.79 -33.85 35.20
N TYR A 574 -7.01 -34.70 35.86
CA TYR A 574 -7.40 -35.37 37.10
C TYR A 574 -6.89 -34.62 38.32
N THR A 575 -7.76 -34.36 39.28
CA THR A 575 -7.36 -33.83 40.59
C THR A 575 -7.20 -35.00 41.57
N ALA A 576 -5.98 -35.17 42.09
CA ALA A 576 -5.54 -36.27 42.94
C ALA A 576 -6.26 -36.38 44.31
N ALA A 577 -7.26 -35.54 44.59
CA ALA A 577 -7.89 -35.46 45.90
C ALA A 577 -8.60 -36.76 46.33
N ASN A 578 -9.03 -37.61 45.39
CA ASN A 578 -9.78 -38.86 45.67
C ASN A 578 -9.29 -40.09 44.85
N SER A 579 -8.00 -40.19 44.53
CA SER A 579 -7.47 -41.32 43.75
C SER A 579 -7.02 -42.49 44.64
N ILE A 580 -7.34 -43.72 44.25
CA ILE A 580 -6.96 -44.96 44.93
C ILE A 580 -5.87 -45.65 44.11
N SER A 581 -4.67 -45.77 44.66
CA SER A 581 -3.56 -46.49 44.01
C SER A 581 -3.78 -48.00 44.09
N VAL A 582 -3.50 -48.68 42.99
CA VAL A 582 -3.49 -50.15 42.90
C VAL A 582 -2.22 -50.61 42.21
N THR A 583 -1.72 -51.79 42.56
CA THR A 583 -0.61 -52.40 41.81
C THR A 583 -1.17 -53.03 40.53
N PRO A 584 -0.80 -52.53 39.34
CA PRO A 584 -1.27 -53.14 38.10
C PRO A 584 -0.54 -54.45 37.84
N THR A 585 -1.21 -55.38 37.16
CA THR A 585 -0.50 -56.42 36.42
C THR A 585 0.07 -55.81 35.14
N ILE A 586 1.22 -56.32 34.69
CA ILE A 586 1.93 -55.79 33.53
C ILE A 586 2.28 -56.91 32.55
N GLN A 587 2.12 -56.64 31.26
CA GLN A 587 2.67 -57.44 30.17
C GLN A 587 3.45 -56.52 29.25
N THR A 588 4.66 -56.94 28.86
CA THR A 588 5.52 -56.20 27.94
C THR A 588 5.91 -57.05 26.75
N SER A 589 5.95 -56.43 25.57
CA SER A 589 6.45 -57.03 24.34
C SER A 589 7.38 -56.04 23.64
N PRO A 590 8.63 -56.40 23.31
CA PRO A 590 9.25 -57.71 23.54
C PRO A 590 9.53 -57.99 25.03
N THR A 591 9.97 -59.20 25.37
CA THR A 591 10.19 -59.63 26.77
C THR A 591 11.64 -59.47 27.22
N ASP A 592 12.55 -59.10 26.32
CA ASP A 592 13.96 -58.83 26.56
C ASP A 592 14.16 -57.83 27.70
N SER A 593 15.26 -57.96 28.45
CA SER A 593 15.59 -57.09 29.58
C SER A 593 15.79 -55.62 29.18
N SER A 594 16.15 -55.37 27.93
CA SER A 594 16.28 -54.05 27.33
C SER A 594 16.01 -54.10 25.83
N VAL A 595 15.52 -53.00 25.27
CA VAL A 595 15.53 -52.75 23.83
C VAL A 595 16.63 -51.74 23.49
N GLY A 596 17.23 -51.86 22.30
CA GLY A 596 18.24 -50.90 21.82
C GLY A 596 17.65 -49.51 21.52
N ASP A 597 18.51 -48.58 21.08
CA ASP A 597 18.06 -47.26 20.65
C ASP A 597 17.03 -47.35 19.50
N ALA A 598 16.06 -46.45 19.50
CA ALA A 598 14.84 -46.50 18.67
C ALA A 598 13.96 -47.75 18.84
N GLY A 599 14.35 -48.70 19.70
CA GLY A 599 13.55 -49.86 20.07
C GLY A 599 12.31 -49.48 20.88
N GLU A 600 11.30 -50.36 20.84
CA GLU A 600 9.99 -50.07 21.42
C GLU A 600 9.51 -51.20 22.33
N TYR A 601 8.91 -50.84 23.45
CA TYR A 601 8.05 -51.73 24.24
C TYR A 601 6.59 -51.38 24.00
N THR A 602 5.76 -52.40 23.74
CA THR A 602 4.33 -52.32 24.01
C THR A 602 4.09 -52.79 25.43
N VAL A 603 3.48 -51.94 26.25
CA VAL A 603 3.22 -52.16 27.68
C VAL A 603 1.73 -52.19 27.92
N THR A 604 1.20 -53.34 28.33
CA THR A 604 -0.19 -53.50 28.74
C THR A 604 -0.25 -53.51 30.26
N LEU A 605 -0.92 -52.53 30.85
CA LEU A 605 -1.17 -52.41 32.28
C LEU A 605 -2.63 -52.72 32.56
N THR A 606 -2.89 -53.64 33.47
CA THR A 606 -4.25 -53.99 33.91
C THR A 606 -4.37 -53.84 35.41
N GLY A 607 -5.13 -52.83 35.83
CA GLY A 607 -5.51 -52.58 37.22
C GLY A 607 -6.93 -53.03 37.51
N VAL A 608 -7.19 -53.53 38.71
CA VAL A 608 -8.52 -53.96 39.17
C VAL A 608 -8.84 -53.31 40.50
N ILE A 609 -10.04 -52.76 40.63
CA ILE A 609 -10.58 -52.27 41.91
C ILE A 609 -11.92 -52.94 42.22
N TYR A 610 -12.10 -53.33 43.47
CA TYR A 610 -13.28 -54.04 43.95
C TYR A 610 -14.19 -53.13 44.76
N SER A 611 -15.49 -53.37 44.70
CA SER A 611 -16.54 -52.58 45.36
C SER A 611 -16.49 -52.63 46.88
N ASN A 612 -15.77 -53.59 47.47
CA ASN A 612 -15.55 -53.70 48.92
C ASN A 612 -14.39 -52.82 49.43
N ASN A 613 -13.67 -52.11 48.55
CA ASN A 613 -12.61 -51.19 48.96
C ASN A 613 -13.20 -50.10 49.87
N SER A 614 -12.61 -49.92 51.06
CA SER A 614 -13.11 -49.02 52.11
C SER A 614 -13.07 -47.54 51.71
N SER A 615 -12.22 -47.18 50.74
CA SER A 615 -12.05 -45.81 50.25
C SER A 615 -13.05 -45.45 49.15
N LEU A 616 -13.91 -46.38 48.74
CA LEU A 616 -14.99 -46.13 47.78
C LEU A 616 -16.28 -45.71 48.50
N GLY A 617 -16.97 -44.73 47.91
CA GLY A 617 -18.35 -44.38 48.20
C GLY A 617 -19.34 -45.47 47.80
N SER A 618 -20.63 -45.22 48.09
CA SER A 618 -21.71 -46.20 47.85
C SER A 618 -21.97 -46.47 46.36
N SER A 619 -21.76 -45.48 45.49
CA SER A 619 -21.81 -45.61 44.03
C SER A 619 -21.02 -44.47 43.40
N GLN A 620 -20.10 -44.78 42.49
CA GLN A 620 -19.28 -43.78 41.82
C GLN A 620 -18.79 -44.24 40.45
N ALA A 621 -18.66 -43.28 39.53
CA ALA A 621 -17.95 -43.47 38.28
C ALA A 621 -16.45 -43.53 38.56
N LEU A 622 -15.76 -44.52 38.01
CA LEU A 622 -14.31 -44.69 38.15
C LEU A 622 -13.67 -44.86 36.78
N PHE A 623 -12.54 -44.19 36.56
CA PHE A 623 -11.63 -44.50 35.45
C PHE A 623 -10.28 -44.93 36.01
N GLY A 624 -9.56 -45.77 35.26
CA GLY A 624 -8.15 -46.07 35.53
C GLY A 624 -7.25 -45.04 34.85
N ALA A 625 -6.18 -44.63 35.51
CA ALA A 625 -5.20 -43.68 34.97
C ALA A 625 -3.78 -44.00 35.45
N ILE A 626 -2.80 -43.52 34.70
CA ILE A 626 -1.40 -43.52 35.10
C ILE A 626 -1.08 -42.15 35.73
N ALA A 627 -0.69 -42.14 36.99
CA ALA A 627 -0.37 -40.91 37.72
C ALA A 627 1.10 -40.50 37.57
N ASN A 628 2.00 -41.47 37.44
CA ASN A 628 3.40 -41.24 37.09
C ASN A 628 4.03 -42.50 36.48
N ILE A 629 5.17 -42.28 35.81
CA ILE A 629 6.00 -43.33 35.20
C ILE A 629 7.46 -43.12 35.61
N ASP A 630 8.16 -44.19 35.95
CA ASP A 630 9.61 -44.24 36.04
C ASP A 630 10.18 -44.93 34.81
N SER A 631 11.34 -44.47 34.33
CA SER A 631 11.96 -45.03 33.13
C SER A 631 13.48 -44.90 33.17
N VAL A 632 14.16 -45.87 32.56
CA VAL A 632 15.61 -45.87 32.39
C VAL A 632 15.93 -46.04 30.90
N VAL A 633 16.63 -45.06 30.33
CA VAL A 633 17.07 -45.08 28.92
C VAL A 633 18.53 -44.64 28.86
N GLY A 634 19.40 -45.48 28.34
CA GLY A 634 20.85 -45.29 28.46
C GLY A 634 21.25 -45.13 29.93
N ASP A 635 22.04 -44.10 30.22
CA ASP A 635 22.44 -43.74 31.59
C ASP A 635 21.45 -42.79 32.29
N VAL A 636 20.35 -42.43 31.64
CA VAL A 636 19.35 -41.50 32.18
C VAL A 636 18.27 -42.27 32.93
N THR A 637 18.05 -41.89 34.19
CA THR A 637 16.89 -42.32 34.98
C THR A 637 15.92 -41.15 35.13
N ILE A 638 14.70 -41.32 34.62
CA ILE A 638 13.60 -40.37 34.81
C ILE A 638 12.67 -40.96 35.87
N THR A 639 12.56 -40.28 37.01
CA THR A 639 11.70 -40.68 38.12
C THR A 639 10.50 -39.77 38.25
N ASN A 640 9.36 -40.33 38.64
CA ASN A 640 8.10 -39.63 38.88
C ASN A 640 7.71 -38.73 37.70
N GLN A 641 7.81 -39.24 36.46
CA GLN A 641 7.34 -38.52 35.28
C GLN A 641 5.83 -38.35 35.37
N THR A 642 5.38 -37.13 35.66
CA THR A 642 3.96 -36.73 35.69
C THR A 642 3.54 -35.98 34.43
N TRP A 643 4.49 -35.65 33.55
CA TRP A 643 4.26 -34.90 32.32
C TRP A 643 4.19 -35.80 31.09
N GLY A 644 3.50 -35.33 30.04
CA GLY A 644 3.33 -36.06 28.78
C GLY A 644 2.41 -37.28 28.88
N ILE A 645 1.77 -37.49 30.04
CA ILE A 645 0.88 -38.62 30.33
C ILE A 645 -0.58 -38.20 30.50
N ASP A 646 -0.92 -36.94 30.17
CA ASP A 646 -2.24 -36.33 30.40
C ASP A 646 -3.39 -37.06 29.71
N THR A 647 -3.09 -37.97 28.81
CA THR A 647 -4.07 -38.75 28.03
C THR A 647 -4.14 -40.21 28.47
N PHE A 648 -3.33 -40.66 29.42
CA PHE A 648 -3.16 -42.07 29.75
C PHE A 648 -4.20 -42.52 30.78
N TYR A 649 -5.44 -42.60 30.32
CA TYR A 649 -6.58 -42.93 31.16
C TYR A 649 -7.70 -43.61 30.37
N THR A 650 -8.58 -44.30 31.09
CA THR A 650 -9.75 -44.98 30.52
C THR A 650 -11.00 -44.10 30.55
N SER A 651 -12.01 -44.46 29.77
CA SER A 651 -13.37 -43.96 30.01
C SER A 651 -13.87 -44.37 31.41
N PRO A 652 -14.73 -43.56 32.05
CA PRO A 652 -15.28 -43.89 33.35
C PRO A 652 -16.31 -45.02 33.27
N VAL A 653 -16.33 -45.88 34.30
CA VAL A 653 -17.25 -47.00 34.49
C VAL A 653 -17.87 -46.90 35.88
N GLN A 654 -19.17 -47.10 35.98
CA GLN A 654 -19.87 -47.08 37.26
C GLN A 654 -19.53 -48.31 38.10
N LEU A 655 -19.18 -48.09 39.37
CA LEU A 655 -19.03 -49.13 40.37
C LEU A 655 -19.94 -48.82 41.56
N THR A 656 -20.92 -49.70 41.78
CA THR A 656 -21.83 -49.63 42.93
C THR A 656 -21.35 -50.60 44.00
N LYS A 657 -21.31 -50.14 45.26
CA LYS A 657 -21.04 -50.97 46.42
C LYS A 657 -22.21 -51.94 46.63
N GLY A 658 -21.96 -53.23 46.43
CA GLY A 658 -22.88 -54.28 46.85
C GLY A 658 -22.75 -54.50 48.35
N THR A 659 -23.87 -54.47 49.08
CA THR A 659 -23.96 -55.10 50.39
C THR A 659 -23.80 -56.61 50.23
N PHE A 660 -22.97 -57.20 51.06
CA PHE A 660 -22.78 -58.65 51.15
C PHE A 660 -24.10 -59.41 51.31
#